data_AF-A0A1I5AEC2-F1
#
_entry.id   AF-A0A1I5AEC2-F1
#
_cell.length_a   1.000
_cell.length_b   1.000
_cell.length_c   1.000
_cell.angle_alpha   90.00
_cell.angle_beta   90.00
_cell.angle_gamma   90.00
#
_symmetry.space_group_name_H-M   'P 1'
#
loop_
_entity.id
_entity.type
_entity.pdbx_description
1 polymer ?
#
loop_
_entity_poly.entity_id
_entity_poly.type
_entity_poly.pdbx_seq_one_letter_code
_entity_poly.pdbx_strand_id
1 'polypeptide(L)'
;MHQFASQHTESFAAFLRAAGVSLAVSTYQSGQLVLLRPLAEGLDTHFIAMPRPMGIAVDGARLTLGAAHRIEFFRNMPAVAKRLGPERPDAVFVHRATHVTGDIDVHEMGYDRDGELWLVNTRMSCLCTLAADSSVVPRWKPPFISRYDLLDRCHLNGLGVRDGHPRYVSMLGHGNEPGSWRRDKAKGGRIMDLTDDSVIADGLCMPHSPRWHRGQLWFLASGEGRLMRLGADGSMETVAEVPGFARGLAFLDRYALVGLSQVRESAVFAGLPLTARVEERQCGVHLIDIESGAVVGLLRFSGEVQEIFDVQILPHRAPVLLDAESPLLASTYELPEAALRLLAPADPVQEALAAATRLQAGGALEEAIAAYRRIAEAQPQLAQAQHQLGLALSDAEDWQAAVDALQRAIALDPGNAPALNSLALAHARLGRYEAALDAWQRALAIDSQFALARFNRSLILLKLGRFAQGWSDYESRWQLPGANPPLRCPQPQWQGEDIRDQRLLVHSEQGHGDQIQFWRYLKLARMRCRELIYAGPEPLIELAAEVDGVDESRGPGEIPRDRFDCYVPLLSLPVRLGLDDPLPMTAPYVHAPAHVQVRALPGQRLIGLVWRGSPGHKEDRQRSLELADLLPLTRTTNARFYSLQFPVSGKEVEILRSADFGNLEPEILGYARTAAFIEQLDRIITVDTAVAHLAGAMGKPVWILLGSDPDWRWGQQGETTPWYPSARLFRLAPGEPWPSLIGRVAAVLELEA
;
A
#
# COMPACT_ATOMS: atom_id res chain seq x y z
N MET A 1 -8.21 2.73 -10.36
CA MET A 1 -6.81 2.90 -9.90
C MET A 1 -6.21 4.00 -10.75
N HIS A 2 -5.73 5.10 -10.17
CA HIS A 2 -5.07 6.17 -10.92
C HIS A 2 -3.73 5.66 -11.46
N GLN A 3 -3.48 5.77 -12.76
CA GLN A 3 -2.25 5.28 -13.39
C GLN A 3 -1.28 6.45 -13.58
N PHE A 4 -0.31 6.59 -12.67
CA PHE A 4 0.82 7.52 -12.81
C PHE A 4 2.00 6.78 -13.45
N ALA A 5 2.58 7.34 -14.51
CA ALA A 5 3.74 6.78 -15.17
C ALA A 5 4.58 7.87 -15.85
N SER A 6 5.82 7.53 -16.20
CA SER A 6 6.73 8.39 -16.96
C SER A 6 7.66 7.57 -17.84
N GLN A 7 8.17 8.23 -18.88
CA GLN A 7 9.19 7.74 -19.79
C GLN A 7 10.31 8.76 -19.87
N HIS A 8 11.56 8.32 -20.03
CA HIS A 8 12.70 9.24 -20.11
C HIS A 8 13.72 8.75 -21.13
N THR A 9 14.58 9.66 -21.58
CA THR A 9 15.79 9.28 -22.32
C THR A 9 16.86 8.78 -21.35
N GLU A 10 17.74 7.89 -21.82
CA GLU A 10 18.87 7.45 -21.00
C GLU A 10 19.81 8.62 -20.67
N SER A 11 19.98 9.57 -21.60
CA SER A 11 20.77 10.78 -21.37
C SER A 11 20.26 11.63 -20.19
N PHE A 12 18.95 11.64 -19.93
CA PHE A 12 18.37 12.38 -18.82
C PHE A 12 18.71 11.72 -17.46
N ALA A 13 18.54 10.40 -17.35
CA ALA A 13 18.89 9.66 -16.15
C ALA A 13 20.41 9.67 -15.89
N ALA A 14 21.21 9.49 -16.95
CA ALA A 14 22.66 9.56 -16.89
C ALA A 14 23.16 10.94 -16.43
N PHE A 15 22.52 12.02 -16.87
CA PHE A 15 22.85 13.38 -16.41
C PHE A 15 22.63 13.53 -14.90
N LEU A 16 21.44 13.18 -14.39
CA LEU A 16 21.15 13.28 -12.95
C LEU A 16 22.11 12.43 -12.11
N ARG A 17 22.40 11.22 -12.57
CA ARG A 17 23.36 10.29 -11.95
C ARG A 17 24.78 10.85 -11.92
N ALA A 18 25.26 11.40 -13.04
CA ALA A 18 26.61 11.96 -13.15
C ALA A 18 26.75 13.20 -12.26
N ALA A 19 25.73 14.06 -12.24
CA ALA A 19 25.67 15.23 -11.38
C ALA A 19 25.48 14.89 -9.90
N GLY A 20 24.98 13.70 -9.58
CA GLY A 20 24.67 13.29 -8.22
C GLY A 20 23.46 14.02 -7.62
N VAL A 21 22.48 14.38 -8.46
CA VAL A 21 21.30 15.16 -8.08
C VAL A 21 20.01 14.42 -8.43
N SER A 22 18.90 14.90 -7.87
CA SER A 22 17.53 14.50 -8.21
C SER A 22 16.69 15.74 -8.46
N LEU A 23 15.46 15.57 -8.95
CA LEU A 23 14.54 16.68 -9.19
C LEU A 23 13.29 16.54 -8.34
N ALA A 24 12.82 17.66 -7.81
CA ALA A 24 11.49 17.80 -7.25
C ALA A 24 10.61 18.53 -8.27
N VAL A 25 9.46 17.94 -8.60
CA VAL A 25 8.50 18.47 -9.56
C VAL A 25 7.12 18.51 -8.92
N SER A 26 6.47 19.67 -8.91
CA SER A 26 5.10 19.81 -8.39
C SER A 26 4.07 19.70 -9.50
N THR A 27 2.96 19.00 -9.24
CA THR A 27 1.86 18.80 -10.19
C THR A 27 0.52 19.24 -9.60
N TYR A 28 0.07 20.43 -9.99
CA TYR A 28 -1.08 21.10 -9.38
C TYR A 28 -2.39 20.29 -9.42
N GLN A 29 -2.81 19.84 -10.61
CA GLN A 29 -4.10 19.14 -10.78
C GLN A 29 -4.09 17.70 -10.30
N SER A 30 -3.01 16.95 -10.56
CA SER A 30 -2.89 15.55 -10.15
C SER A 30 -2.53 15.40 -8.67
N GLY A 31 -2.18 16.50 -7.99
CA GLY A 31 -1.96 16.52 -6.55
C GLY A 31 -0.74 15.71 -6.11
N GLN A 32 0.37 15.81 -6.85
CA GLN A 32 1.60 15.06 -6.55
C GLN A 32 2.81 15.99 -6.44
N LEU A 33 3.64 15.76 -5.42
CA LEU A 33 5.05 16.10 -5.49
C LEU A 33 5.77 14.86 -6.06
N VAL A 34 6.53 15.04 -7.13
CA VAL A 34 7.24 13.96 -7.81
C VAL A 34 8.74 14.13 -7.57
N LEU A 35 9.39 13.09 -7.02
CA LEU A 35 10.83 13.01 -6.91
C LEU A 35 11.38 12.13 -8.04
N LEU A 36 12.24 12.72 -8.88
CA LEU A 36 12.93 12.02 -9.97
C LEU A 36 14.34 11.64 -9.52
N ARG A 37 14.54 10.36 -9.18
CA ARG A 37 15.73 9.85 -8.50
C ARG A 37 16.53 8.93 -9.42
N PRO A 38 17.80 9.22 -9.75
CA PRO A 38 18.60 8.33 -10.58
C PRO A 38 18.86 6.99 -9.87
N LEU A 39 18.50 5.88 -10.52
CA LEU A 39 18.82 4.50 -10.10
C LEU A 39 20.06 4.00 -10.83
N ALA A 40 20.73 2.94 -10.33
CA ALA A 40 21.87 2.31 -10.99
C ALA A 40 21.64 2.00 -12.49
N GLU A 41 20.41 1.64 -12.85
CA GLU A 41 19.93 1.59 -14.23
C GLU A 41 18.55 2.28 -14.28
N GLY A 42 18.37 3.24 -15.18
CA GLY A 42 17.12 4.00 -15.32
C GLY A 42 16.90 5.10 -14.27
N LEU A 43 15.62 5.43 -14.04
CA LEU A 43 15.16 6.51 -13.17
C LEU A 43 13.96 6.05 -12.34
N ASP A 44 14.01 6.28 -11.04
CA ASP A 44 12.85 6.12 -10.18
C ASP A 44 12.02 7.41 -10.15
N THR A 45 10.71 7.26 -10.32
CA THR A 45 9.74 8.36 -10.35
C THR A 45 8.79 8.19 -9.18
N HIS A 46 9.13 8.79 -8.06
CA HIS A 46 8.41 8.61 -6.81
C HIS A 46 7.34 9.69 -6.63
N PHE A 47 6.07 9.27 -6.64
CA PHE A 47 4.91 10.14 -6.48
C PHE A 47 4.49 10.23 -5.02
N ILE A 48 4.39 11.45 -4.50
CA ILE A 48 3.99 11.75 -3.13
C ILE A 48 2.70 12.57 -3.19
N ALA A 49 1.62 12.03 -2.63
CA ALA A 49 0.33 12.70 -2.61
C ALA A 49 0.42 13.99 -1.80
N MET A 50 0.15 15.12 -2.45
CA MET A 50 0.16 16.44 -1.82
C MET A 50 -0.99 17.27 -2.42
N PRO A 51 -1.93 17.82 -1.62
CA PRO A 51 -3.08 18.55 -2.17
C PRO A 51 -2.70 19.88 -2.86
N ARG A 52 -2.76 19.91 -4.20
CA ARG A 52 -2.41 21.06 -5.06
C ARG A 52 -1.01 21.64 -4.80
N PRO A 53 0.06 20.90 -5.12
CA PRO A 53 1.44 21.36 -4.98
C PRO A 53 1.74 22.40 -6.05
N MET A 54 2.33 23.52 -5.64
CA MET A 54 2.62 24.67 -6.48
C MET A 54 4.12 25.02 -6.39
N GLY A 55 4.49 26.22 -5.94
CA GLY A 55 5.90 26.63 -5.84
C GLY A 55 6.71 25.77 -4.87
N ILE A 56 7.98 25.51 -5.22
CA ILE A 56 8.94 24.77 -4.40
C ILE A 56 10.14 25.66 -4.10
N ALA A 57 10.60 25.69 -2.84
CA ALA A 57 11.84 26.36 -2.44
C ALA A 57 12.82 25.36 -1.82
N VAL A 58 14.08 25.42 -2.21
CA VAL A 58 15.16 24.53 -1.73
C VAL A 58 16.39 25.36 -1.36
N ASP A 59 17.05 25.03 -0.26
CA ASP A 59 18.35 25.61 0.12
C ASP A 59 19.39 24.56 0.56
N GLY A 60 19.25 23.33 0.08
CA GLY A 60 20.11 22.19 0.40
C GLY A 60 19.74 21.49 1.70
N ALA A 61 19.51 22.24 2.78
CA ALA A 61 19.06 21.68 4.06
C ALA A 61 17.54 21.60 4.18
N ARG A 62 16.80 22.48 3.48
CA ARG A 62 15.35 22.58 3.53
C ARG A 62 14.75 22.32 2.15
N LEU A 63 13.58 21.69 2.17
CA LEU A 63 12.64 21.61 1.06
C LEU A 63 11.32 22.16 1.57
N THR A 64 10.78 23.16 0.88
CA THR A 64 9.53 23.80 1.25
C THR A 64 8.60 23.83 0.07
N LEU A 65 7.32 23.59 0.32
CA LEU A 65 6.33 23.36 -0.71
C LEU A 65 5.06 24.16 -0.43
N GLY A 66 4.66 24.99 -1.38
CA GLY A 66 3.36 25.63 -1.40
C GLY A 66 2.27 24.63 -1.79
N ALA A 67 1.21 24.55 -0.98
CA ALA A 67 0.05 23.69 -1.18
C ALA A 67 -1.24 24.52 -1.21
N ALA A 68 -2.38 23.86 -1.43
CA ALA A 68 -3.70 24.50 -1.63
C ALA A 68 -4.00 25.69 -0.69
N HIS A 69 -3.72 25.54 0.62
CA HIS A 69 -3.99 26.59 1.62
C HIS A 69 -2.92 26.65 2.73
N ARG A 70 -1.73 26.11 2.45
CA ARG A 70 -0.66 25.97 3.44
C ARG A 70 0.71 25.85 2.79
N ILE A 71 1.73 26.08 3.59
CA ILE A 71 3.14 25.83 3.28
C ILE A 71 3.62 24.66 4.13
N GLU A 72 4.22 23.65 3.51
CA GLU A 72 4.81 22.49 4.18
C GLU A 72 6.33 22.65 4.25
N PHE A 73 6.89 22.47 5.45
CA PHE A 73 8.33 22.60 5.70
C PHE A 73 8.96 21.25 5.97
N PHE A 74 9.97 20.90 5.17
CA PHE A 74 10.77 19.71 5.34
C PHE A 74 12.24 20.05 5.59
N ARG A 75 12.89 19.27 6.44
CA ARG A 75 14.31 19.42 6.75
C ARG A 75 15.05 18.12 6.49
N ASN A 76 16.19 18.20 5.82
CA ASN A 76 17.04 17.04 5.58
C ASN A 76 17.70 16.58 6.88
N MET A 77 17.45 15.33 7.28
CA MET A 77 17.99 14.68 8.47
C MET A 77 18.62 13.33 8.08
N PRO A 78 19.83 13.32 7.49
CA PRO A 78 20.43 12.11 6.92
C PRO A 78 20.66 10.99 7.95
N ALA A 79 20.77 11.32 9.26
CA ALA A 79 20.88 10.31 10.31
C ALA A 79 19.66 9.36 10.37
N VAL A 80 18.49 9.82 9.92
CA VAL A 80 17.25 9.03 9.87
C VAL A 80 17.36 7.90 8.84
N ALA A 81 18.24 8.02 7.84
CA ALA A 81 18.43 6.99 6.81
C ALA A 81 18.76 5.61 7.39
N LYS A 82 19.43 5.55 8.55
CA LYS A 82 19.76 4.28 9.25
C LYS A 82 18.53 3.54 9.79
N ARG A 83 17.41 4.24 9.90
CA ARG A 83 16.13 3.73 10.41
C ARG A 83 15.15 3.40 9.28
N LEU A 84 15.49 3.81 8.06
CA LEU A 84 14.83 3.37 6.84
C LEU A 84 15.43 2.01 6.45
N GLY A 85 14.72 1.24 5.63
CA GLY A 85 15.02 -0.18 5.33
C GLY A 85 16.40 -0.44 4.69
N PRO A 86 16.56 -1.54 3.92
CA PRO A 86 17.88 -1.89 3.36
C PRO A 86 18.43 -0.82 2.41
N GLU A 87 17.56 -0.07 1.72
CA GLU A 87 17.93 1.10 0.93
C GLU A 87 18.30 2.26 1.86
N ARG A 88 19.56 2.71 1.80
CA ARG A 88 20.05 3.84 2.59
C ARG A 88 20.03 5.11 1.75
N PRO A 89 18.97 5.94 1.85
CA PRO A 89 18.92 7.21 1.13
C PRO A 89 20.04 8.14 1.62
N ASP A 90 20.51 9.00 0.73
CA ASP A 90 21.53 10.02 1.04
C ASP A 90 20.93 11.31 1.62
N ALA A 91 19.61 11.46 1.55
CA ALA A 91 18.86 12.50 2.22
C ALA A 91 17.49 12.02 2.67
N VAL A 92 17.05 12.52 3.83
CA VAL A 92 15.72 12.24 4.37
C VAL A 92 15.08 13.57 4.78
N PHE A 93 14.18 14.08 3.94
CA PHE A 93 13.41 15.29 4.18
C PHE A 93 12.24 15.00 5.11
N VAL A 94 12.40 15.37 6.38
CA VAL A 94 11.43 15.13 7.45
C VAL A 94 10.53 16.33 7.60
N HIS A 95 9.20 16.12 7.59
CA HIS A 95 8.23 17.18 7.88
C HIS A 95 8.46 17.79 9.26
N ARG A 96 8.53 19.12 9.34
CA ARG A 96 8.83 19.87 10.59
C ARG A 96 7.73 20.84 11.01
N ALA A 97 7.02 21.40 10.04
CA ALA A 97 5.98 22.38 10.29
C ALA A 97 5.04 22.51 9.10
N THR A 98 3.82 22.94 9.40
CA THR A 98 2.84 23.39 8.41
C THR A 98 2.42 24.80 8.80
N HIS A 99 2.46 25.74 7.85
CA HIS A 99 1.97 27.10 8.05
C HIS A 99 0.71 27.34 7.23
N VAL A 100 -0.39 27.78 7.85
CA VAL A 100 -1.66 27.97 7.15
C VAL A 100 -1.73 29.38 6.55
N THR A 101 -1.77 29.45 5.22
CA THR A 101 -1.83 30.71 4.47
C THR A 101 -3.23 31.09 4.04
N GLY A 102 -4.14 30.12 3.95
CA GLY A 102 -5.36 30.25 3.15
C GLY A 102 -5.06 30.13 1.65
N ASP A 103 -6.11 30.27 0.84
CA ASP A 103 -6.05 30.13 -0.62
C ASP A 103 -5.47 31.41 -1.24
N ILE A 104 -4.13 31.49 -1.28
CA ILE A 104 -3.37 32.62 -1.86
C ILE A 104 -2.65 32.28 -3.16
N ASP A 105 -2.76 31.02 -3.62
CA ASP A 105 -2.21 30.52 -4.89
C ASP A 105 -0.70 30.77 -5.01
N VAL A 106 0.09 30.06 -4.19
CA VAL A 106 1.53 30.26 -4.03
C VAL A 106 2.29 29.80 -5.26
N HIS A 107 2.41 30.68 -6.25
CA HIS A 107 2.89 30.28 -7.57
C HIS A 107 4.38 29.90 -7.57
N GLU A 108 5.22 30.75 -6.99
CA GLU A 108 6.66 30.53 -6.92
C GLU A 108 7.17 31.03 -5.57
N MET A 109 8.26 30.46 -5.10
CA MET A 109 8.85 30.79 -3.81
C MET A 109 10.36 30.64 -3.85
N GLY A 110 11.05 31.31 -2.94
CA GLY A 110 12.50 31.24 -2.84
C GLY A 110 12.99 31.74 -1.49
N TYR A 111 14.13 31.22 -1.07
CA TYR A 111 14.84 31.73 0.09
C TYR A 111 15.76 32.89 -0.30
N ASP A 112 15.82 33.91 0.53
CA ASP A 112 16.90 34.87 0.49
C ASP A 112 18.14 34.37 1.26
N ARG A 113 19.20 35.18 1.29
CA ARG A 113 20.48 34.87 1.94
C ARG A 113 20.38 34.70 3.46
N ASP A 114 19.39 35.32 4.09
CA ASP A 114 19.15 35.26 5.52
C ASP A 114 18.22 34.08 5.87
N GLY A 115 17.74 33.38 4.84
CA GLY A 115 16.89 32.22 4.95
C GLY A 115 15.41 32.55 5.18
N GLU A 116 14.99 33.80 4.97
CA GLU A 116 13.58 34.21 4.95
C GLU A 116 12.94 33.67 3.66
N LEU A 117 11.74 33.09 3.80
CA LEU A 117 11.00 32.54 2.68
C LEU A 117 10.14 33.63 2.04
N TRP A 118 10.39 33.89 0.76
CA TRP A 118 9.60 34.80 -0.06
C TRP A 118 8.64 34.01 -0.96
N LEU A 119 7.41 34.50 -1.06
CA LEU A 119 6.31 33.87 -1.75
C LEU A 119 5.70 34.82 -2.78
N VAL A 120 5.41 34.31 -3.96
CA VAL A 120 4.47 34.94 -4.89
C VAL A 120 3.06 34.62 -4.42
N ASN A 121 2.35 35.64 -3.93
CA ASN A 121 0.92 35.56 -3.62
C ASN A 121 0.14 36.10 -4.81
N THR A 122 -0.27 35.19 -5.67
CA THR A 122 -0.90 35.53 -6.94
C THR A 122 -2.26 36.18 -6.75
N ARG A 123 -3.07 35.69 -5.80
CA ARG A 123 -4.41 36.26 -5.57
C ARG A 123 -4.38 37.69 -5.07
N MET A 124 -3.41 38.03 -4.22
CA MET A 124 -3.18 39.41 -3.73
C MET A 124 -2.29 40.25 -4.63
N SER A 125 -1.81 39.69 -5.75
CA SER A 125 -0.92 40.37 -6.70
C SER A 125 0.31 40.99 -6.02
N CYS A 126 0.95 40.23 -5.12
CA CYS A 126 2.06 40.73 -4.32
C CYS A 126 3.13 39.68 -4.01
N LEU A 127 4.30 40.13 -3.60
CA LEU A 127 5.29 39.30 -2.91
C LEU A 127 5.08 39.43 -1.40
N CYS A 128 5.18 38.32 -0.69
CA CYS A 128 4.99 38.27 0.76
C CYS A 128 5.96 37.30 1.43
N THR A 129 6.04 37.41 2.75
CA THR A 129 6.80 36.53 3.65
C THR A 129 5.85 35.95 4.69
N LEU A 130 6.33 35.06 5.54
CA LEU A 130 5.53 34.45 6.60
C LEU A 130 5.83 35.09 7.96
N ALA A 131 4.85 35.07 8.87
CA ALA A 131 5.03 35.49 10.26
C ALA A 131 4.26 34.55 11.19
N ALA A 132 4.63 34.51 12.47
CA ALA A 132 4.01 33.59 13.43
C ALA A 132 2.58 34.01 13.83
N ASP A 133 2.27 35.30 13.78
CA ASP A 133 1.01 35.91 14.22
C ASP A 133 0.06 36.24 13.06
N SER A 134 0.49 36.03 11.81
CA SER A 134 -0.27 36.34 10.61
C SER A 134 0.02 35.33 9.50
N SER A 135 -0.99 35.01 8.68
CA SER A 135 -0.85 34.04 7.59
C SER A 135 0.23 34.43 6.59
N VAL A 136 0.34 35.72 6.25
CA VAL A 136 1.37 36.28 5.38
C VAL A 136 1.61 37.75 5.70
N VAL A 137 2.80 38.26 5.38
CA VAL A 137 3.16 39.68 5.45
C VAL A 137 3.52 40.17 4.04
N PRO A 138 2.66 40.94 3.37
CA PRO A 138 2.99 41.57 2.09
C PRO A 138 4.22 42.46 2.22
N ARG A 139 5.20 42.26 1.33
CA ARG A 139 6.46 43.03 1.30
C ARG A 139 6.54 43.96 0.11
N TRP A 140 5.99 43.54 -1.02
CA TRP A 140 6.01 44.31 -2.26
C TRP A 140 4.77 44.01 -3.11
N LYS A 141 4.29 45.01 -3.85
CA LYS A 141 3.29 44.85 -4.91
C LYS A 141 3.68 45.77 -6.06
N PRO A 142 3.28 45.49 -7.31
CA PRO A 142 3.51 46.41 -8.41
C PRO A 142 2.94 47.81 -8.08
N PRO A 143 3.61 48.92 -8.43
CA PRO A 143 3.18 50.27 -8.05
C PRO A 143 1.76 50.62 -8.50
N PHE A 144 1.32 50.06 -9.63
CA PHE A 144 -0.01 50.28 -10.20
C PHE A 144 -1.13 49.50 -9.48
N ILE A 145 -0.81 48.53 -8.62
CA ILE A 145 -1.81 47.85 -7.79
C ILE A 145 -2.16 48.72 -6.60
N SER A 146 -3.37 49.26 -6.56
CA SER A 146 -3.74 50.26 -5.55
C SER A 146 -4.20 49.68 -4.21
N ARG A 147 -4.56 48.40 -4.15
CA ARG A 147 -5.05 47.72 -2.94
C ARG A 147 -4.88 46.21 -3.04
N TYR A 148 -4.81 45.54 -1.90
CA TYR A 148 -4.86 44.08 -1.79
C TYR A 148 -6.32 43.59 -1.80
N ASP A 149 -6.58 42.52 -2.54
CA ASP A 149 -7.80 41.70 -2.48
C ASP A 149 -7.43 40.26 -2.90
N LEU A 150 -8.40 39.35 -3.06
CA LEU A 150 -8.13 37.96 -3.48
C LEU A 150 -8.52 37.68 -4.93
N LEU A 151 -8.63 38.75 -5.73
CA LEU A 151 -9.25 38.71 -7.06
C LEU A 151 -8.24 38.64 -8.21
N ASP A 152 -6.95 38.43 -7.92
CA ASP A 152 -5.90 38.24 -8.93
C ASP A 152 -5.93 39.36 -9.98
N ARG A 153 -5.72 40.59 -9.50
CA ARG A 153 -5.77 41.82 -10.32
C ARG A 153 -4.68 41.82 -11.38
N CYS A 154 -3.47 41.46 -10.93
CA CYS A 154 -2.30 41.17 -11.73
C CYS A 154 -1.73 39.81 -11.31
N HIS A 155 -1.62 38.90 -12.26
CA HIS A 155 -1.19 37.54 -11.99
C HIS A 155 0.33 37.48 -11.95
N LEU A 156 0.89 37.69 -10.77
CA LEU A 156 2.29 37.40 -10.49
C LEU A 156 2.45 35.88 -10.44
N ASN A 157 3.48 35.38 -11.08
CA ASN A 157 3.67 33.94 -11.24
C ASN A 157 5.14 33.52 -11.17
N GLY A 158 6.06 34.44 -10.93
CA GLY A 158 7.45 34.06 -10.75
C GLY A 158 8.28 35.04 -9.96
N LEU A 159 9.32 34.51 -9.33
CA LEU A 159 10.27 35.17 -8.46
C LEU A 159 11.69 34.76 -8.84
N GLY A 160 12.53 35.76 -9.10
CA GLY A 160 13.94 35.61 -9.40
C GLY A 160 14.78 36.19 -8.27
N VAL A 161 15.68 35.38 -7.74
CA VAL A 161 16.65 35.78 -6.73
C VAL A 161 17.98 36.11 -7.41
N ARG A 162 18.59 37.23 -7.02
CA ARG A 162 19.93 37.63 -7.46
C ARG A 162 20.73 38.09 -6.24
N ASP A 163 21.98 37.64 -6.16
CA ASP A 163 22.86 37.92 -5.02
C ASP A 163 22.17 37.63 -3.68
N GLY A 164 21.38 36.54 -3.63
CA GLY A 164 20.65 36.13 -2.43
C GLY A 164 19.50 37.04 -2.00
N HIS A 165 18.98 37.92 -2.87
CA HIS A 165 17.79 38.72 -2.57
C HIS A 165 16.74 38.57 -3.69
N PRO A 166 15.44 38.65 -3.37
CA PRO A 166 14.39 38.91 -4.35
C PRO A 166 14.77 40.08 -5.24
N ARG A 167 14.83 39.86 -6.55
CA ARG A 167 15.26 40.88 -7.52
C ARG A 167 14.29 41.02 -8.67
N TYR A 168 13.78 39.91 -9.18
CA TYR A 168 12.94 39.90 -10.37
C TYR A 168 11.59 39.26 -10.08
N VAL A 169 10.55 39.77 -10.72
CA VAL A 169 9.20 39.20 -10.63
C VAL A 169 8.58 39.15 -12.01
N SER A 170 8.00 38.01 -12.38
CA SER A 170 7.22 37.87 -13.61
C SER A 170 5.73 38.04 -13.34
N MET A 171 5.03 38.61 -14.32
CA MET A 171 3.59 38.81 -14.26
C MET A 171 2.94 38.74 -15.64
N LEU A 172 1.68 38.36 -15.71
CA LEU A 172 0.95 38.16 -16.97
C LEU A 172 0.29 39.43 -17.53
N GLY A 173 0.35 40.55 -16.80
CA GLY A 173 -0.32 41.79 -17.17
C GLY A 173 0.11 42.96 -16.30
N HIS A 174 -0.43 44.15 -16.57
CA HIS A 174 -0.13 45.38 -15.84
C HIS A 174 -1.41 46.16 -15.47
N GLY A 175 -2.55 45.46 -15.42
CA GLY A 175 -3.83 46.03 -15.02
C GLY A 175 -4.05 45.99 -13.51
N ASN A 176 -4.99 46.81 -13.05
CA ASN A 176 -5.40 46.92 -11.64
C ASN A 176 -6.90 46.62 -11.46
N GLU A 177 -7.44 45.75 -12.32
CA GLU A 177 -8.81 45.24 -12.24
C GLU A 177 -8.79 43.72 -12.06
N PRO A 178 -9.76 43.13 -11.34
CA PRO A 178 -9.88 41.69 -11.18
C PRO A 178 -9.70 40.91 -12.49
N GLY A 179 -8.70 40.02 -12.53
CA GLY A 179 -8.44 39.16 -13.68
C GLY A 179 -8.06 39.85 -14.99
N SER A 180 -7.69 41.14 -14.94
CA SER A 180 -7.45 41.97 -16.13
C SER A 180 -6.39 41.43 -17.09
N TRP A 181 -5.40 40.70 -16.55
CA TRP A 181 -4.33 40.03 -17.30
C TRP A 181 -4.83 39.04 -18.37
N ARG A 182 -6.05 38.50 -18.23
CA ARG A 182 -6.61 37.54 -19.20
C ARG A 182 -6.85 38.14 -20.58
N ARG A 183 -7.07 39.48 -20.66
CA ARG A 183 -7.38 40.19 -21.92
C ARG A 183 -6.19 40.23 -22.87
N ASP A 184 -4.98 40.46 -22.34
CA ASP A 184 -3.75 40.63 -23.11
C ASP A 184 -2.71 39.53 -22.86
N LYS A 185 -3.12 38.35 -22.35
CA LYS A 185 -2.22 37.23 -22.00
C LYS A 185 -1.18 36.85 -23.06
N ALA A 186 -1.45 37.12 -24.34
CA ALA A 186 -0.53 36.82 -25.43
C ALA A 186 0.68 37.76 -25.51
N LYS A 187 0.57 39.02 -25.02
CA LYS A 187 1.60 40.06 -25.16
C LYS A 187 1.72 41.01 -23.96
N GLY A 188 0.89 40.84 -22.93
CA GLY A 188 0.79 41.77 -21.79
C GLY A 188 1.75 41.46 -20.65
N GLY A 189 2.48 40.34 -20.74
CA GLY A 189 3.36 39.87 -19.69
C GLY A 189 4.65 40.67 -19.58
N ARG A 190 5.16 40.78 -18.35
CA ARG A 190 6.31 41.61 -17.98
C ARG A 190 7.22 40.91 -16.99
N ILE A 191 8.47 41.34 -16.96
CA ILE A 191 9.38 41.12 -15.84
C ILE A 191 9.79 42.48 -15.29
N MET A 192 9.69 42.65 -13.96
CA MET A 192 10.10 43.86 -13.26
C MET A 192 11.32 43.60 -12.36
N ASP A 193 12.18 44.60 -12.23
CA ASP A 193 13.20 44.65 -11.17
C ASP A 193 12.58 45.28 -9.91
N LEU A 194 12.67 44.57 -8.79
CA LEU A 194 12.08 44.95 -7.51
C LEU A 194 12.82 46.09 -6.82
N THR A 195 14.04 46.44 -7.27
CA THR A 195 14.86 47.46 -6.60
C THR A 195 14.45 48.89 -6.94
N ASP A 196 13.92 49.11 -8.14
CA ASP A 196 13.51 50.43 -8.64
C ASP A 196 12.16 50.41 -9.35
N ASP A 197 11.43 49.29 -9.27
CA ASP A 197 10.16 49.04 -9.94
C ASP A 197 10.22 49.22 -11.48
N SER A 198 11.40 49.07 -12.08
CA SER A 198 11.57 49.18 -13.54
C SER A 198 11.06 47.94 -14.28
N VAL A 199 10.50 48.15 -15.47
CA VAL A 199 10.15 47.05 -16.39
C VAL A 199 11.38 46.72 -17.22
N ILE A 200 11.95 45.53 -17.02
CA ILE A 200 13.17 45.09 -17.71
C ILE A 200 12.89 44.23 -18.94
N ALA A 201 11.69 43.64 -19.02
CA ALA A 201 11.18 42.96 -20.21
C ALA A 201 9.67 43.15 -20.29
N ASP A 202 9.16 43.46 -21.49
CA ASP A 202 7.74 43.70 -21.77
C ASP A 202 7.33 42.99 -23.07
N GLY A 203 6.03 42.89 -23.34
CA GLY A 203 5.53 42.26 -24.56
C GLY A 203 5.52 40.73 -24.50
N LEU A 204 5.69 40.12 -23.32
CA LEU A 204 5.94 38.69 -23.19
C LEU A 204 4.64 37.88 -23.17
N CYS A 205 4.67 36.71 -23.82
CA CYS A 205 3.57 35.75 -23.78
C CYS A 205 3.66 34.89 -22.50
N MET A 206 2.92 35.32 -21.47
CA MET A 206 2.83 34.65 -20.18
C MET A 206 4.19 34.28 -19.56
N PRO A 207 5.05 35.25 -19.19
CA PRO A 207 6.39 34.96 -18.71
C PRO A 207 6.38 34.23 -17.35
N HIS A 208 7.37 33.37 -17.08
CA HIS A 208 7.45 32.60 -15.84
C HIS A 208 8.90 32.34 -15.41
N SER A 209 9.09 32.02 -14.12
CA SER A 209 10.35 31.56 -13.51
C SER A 209 11.60 32.35 -13.94
N PRO A 210 11.67 33.67 -13.67
CA PRO A 210 12.90 34.41 -13.87
C PRO A 210 14.00 33.83 -12.97
N ARG A 211 15.20 33.64 -13.52
CA ARG A 211 16.39 33.09 -12.84
C ARG A 211 17.62 33.89 -13.22
N TRP A 212 18.40 34.28 -12.23
CA TRP A 212 19.73 34.84 -12.46
C TRP A 212 20.73 33.70 -12.54
N HIS A 213 21.37 33.53 -13.70
CA HIS A 213 22.33 32.44 -13.92
C HIS A 213 23.45 32.85 -14.87
N ARG A 214 24.69 32.50 -14.53
CA ARG A 214 25.91 32.88 -15.28
C ARG A 214 25.96 34.38 -15.63
N GLY A 215 25.54 35.24 -14.71
CA GLY A 215 25.60 36.71 -14.86
C GLY A 215 24.53 37.31 -15.78
N GLN A 216 23.49 36.54 -16.14
CA GLN A 216 22.41 36.98 -17.02
C GLN A 216 21.06 36.61 -16.44
N LEU A 217 20.02 37.33 -16.87
CA LEU A 217 18.63 37.00 -16.54
C LEU A 217 18.06 36.04 -17.58
N TRP A 218 17.57 34.90 -17.11
CA TRP A 218 16.88 33.88 -17.87
C TRP A 218 15.43 33.81 -17.43
N PHE A 219 14.53 33.46 -18.33
CA PHE A 219 13.11 33.32 -18.02
C PHE A 219 12.41 32.48 -19.08
N LEU A 220 11.17 32.10 -18.82
CA LEU A 220 10.34 31.36 -19.76
C LEU A 220 9.34 32.31 -20.40
N ALA A 221 9.18 32.26 -21.72
CA ALA A 221 8.00 32.80 -22.40
C ALA A 221 7.01 31.65 -22.59
N SER A 222 6.26 31.35 -21.52
CA SER A 222 5.55 30.07 -21.37
C SER A 222 4.46 29.85 -22.42
N GLY A 223 3.74 30.90 -22.82
CA GLY A 223 2.72 30.82 -23.85
C GLY A 223 3.26 30.64 -25.27
N GLU A 224 4.57 30.85 -25.46
CA GLU A 224 5.29 30.55 -26.70
C GLU A 224 6.03 29.21 -26.63
N GLY A 225 6.25 28.65 -25.44
CA GLY A 225 7.09 27.46 -25.23
C GLY A 225 8.56 27.75 -25.55
N ARG A 226 9.13 28.79 -24.91
CA ARG A 226 10.50 29.24 -25.15
C ARG A 226 11.28 29.48 -23.85
N LEU A 227 12.55 29.08 -23.87
CA LEU A 227 13.56 29.51 -22.92
C LEU A 227 14.21 30.78 -23.46
N MET A 228 14.13 31.85 -22.67
CA MET A 228 14.57 33.18 -23.04
C MET A 228 15.77 33.62 -22.22
N ARG A 229 16.60 34.48 -22.81
CA ARG A 229 17.71 35.17 -22.16
C ARG A 229 17.63 36.67 -22.43
N LEU A 230 17.90 37.48 -21.41
CA LEU A 230 18.05 38.93 -21.58
C LEU A 230 19.54 39.26 -21.85
N GLY A 231 19.80 39.87 -23.00
CA GLY A 231 21.11 40.39 -23.39
C GLY A 231 21.51 41.62 -22.56
N ALA A 232 22.81 41.91 -22.54
CA ALA A 232 23.34 43.08 -21.80
C ALA A 232 22.87 44.42 -22.37
N ASP A 233 22.44 44.45 -23.63
CA ASP A 233 21.84 45.58 -24.34
C ASP A 233 20.31 45.67 -24.14
N GLY A 234 19.73 44.78 -23.34
CA GLY A 234 18.28 44.67 -23.13
C GLY A 234 17.53 43.90 -24.22
N SER A 235 18.22 43.31 -25.20
CA SER A 235 17.59 42.46 -26.20
C SER A 235 17.07 41.14 -25.59
N MET A 236 15.91 40.66 -26.04
CA MET A 236 15.36 39.38 -25.62
C MET A 236 15.66 38.32 -26.66
N GLU A 237 16.41 37.29 -26.28
CA GLU A 237 16.86 36.22 -27.16
C GLU A 237 16.15 34.91 -26.83
N THR A 238 15.66 34.21 -27.85
CA THR A 238 15.19 32.83 -27.71
C THR A 238 16.38 31.89 -27.79
N VAL A 239 16.69 31.21 -26.68
CA VAL A 239 17.80 30.25 -26.63
C VAL A 239 17.35 28.86 -27.03
N ALA A 240 16.15 28.45 -26.61
CA ALA A 240 15.59 27.16 -26.99
C ALA A 240 14.06 27.21 -27.08
N GLU A 241 13.54 26.29 -27.88
CA GLU A 241 12.11 26.13 -28.13
C GLU A 241 11.66 24.74 -27.64
N VAL A 242 10.56 24.69 -26.88
CA VAL A 242 10.05 23.47 -26.24
C VAL A 242 8.59 23.19 -26.62
N PRO A 243 8.18 21.91 -26.78
CA PRO A 243 6.86 21.52 -27.24
C PRO A 243 5.82 21.42 -26.10
N GLY A 244 5.71 22.47 -25.28
CA GLY A 244 4.81 22.50 -24.15
C GLY A 244 4.79 23.86 -23.47
N PHE A 245 3.80 24.08 -22.59
CA PHE A 245 3.72 25.33 -21.83
C PHE A 245 4.79 25.29 -20.74
N ALA A 246 5.81 26.13 -20.87
CA ALA A 246 7.00 26.07 -20.02
C ALA A 246 6.71 26.64 -18.62
N ARG A 247 6.98 25.87 -17.56
CA ARG A 247 6.85 26.28 -16.15
C ARG A 247 7.88 25.56 -15.30
N GLY A 248 8.42 26.24 -14.31
CA GLY A 248 9.56 25.75 -13.53
C GLY A 248 10.85 25.82 -14.35
N LEU A 249 11.85 26.51 -13.80
CA LEU A 249 13.16 26.66 -14.40
C LEU A 249 14.23 26.48 -13.32
N ALA A 250 15.10 25.51 -13.52
CA ALA A 250 16.28 25.29 -12.70
C ALA A 250 17.53 25.17 -13.56
N PHE A 251 18.68 25.53 -13.01
CA PHE A 251 19.97 25.45 -13.69
C PHE A 251 20.94 24.57 -12.94
N LEU A 252 21.68 23.77 -13.70
CA LEU A 252 22.86 23.07 -13.22
C LEU A 252 24.00 23.30 -14.21
N ASP A 253 24.91 24.20 -13.83
CA ASP A 253 26.01 24.66 -14.67
C ASP A 253 25.54 25.10 -16.09
N ARG A 254 25.94 24.44 -17.18
CA ARG A 254 25.51 24.80 -18.56
C ARG A 254 24.11 24.31 -18.94
N TYR A 255 23.44 23.56 -18.07
CA TYR A 255 22.19 22.90 -18.41
C TYR A 255 20.99 23.57 -17.72
N ALA A 256 19.93 23.82 -18.49
CA ALA A 256 18.64 24.24 -17.99
C ALA A 256 17.68 23.04 -17.93
N LEU A 257 16.97 22.92 -16.82
CA LEU A 257 15.87 21.99 -16.62
C LEU A 257 14.57 22.77 -16.69
N VAL A 258 13.77 22.50 -17.73
CA VAL A 258 12.54 23.24 -18.03
C VAL A 258 11.36 22.30 -17.90
N GLY A 259 10.45 22.59 -16.97
CA GLY A 259 9.19 21.85 -16.85
C GLY A 259 8.20 22.26 -17.94
N LEU A 260 7.41 21.31 -18.42
CA LEU A 260 6.42 21.47 -19.49
C LEU A 260 5.07 20.94 -19.04
N SER A 261 4.01 21.69 -19.33
CA SER A 261 2.63 21.28 -19.14
C SER A 261 1.93 21.01 -20.47
N GLN A 262 1.13 19.95 -20.50
CA GLN A 262 0.21 19.64 -21.58
C GLN A 262 -1.04 20.53 -21.43
N VAL A 263 -1.00 21.70 -22.07
CA VAL A 263 -2.12 22.64 -22.00
C VAL A 263 -3.27 22.17 -22.90
N ARG A 264 -4.43 21.92 -22.29
CA ARG A 264 -5.72 21.74 -23.00
C ARG A 264 -6.29 23.12 -23.36
N GLU A 265 -7.01 23.22 -24.47
CA GLU A 265 -7.72 24.45 -24.86
C GLU A 265 -8.88 24.74 -23.88
N SER A 266 -8.55 25.37 -22.76
CA SER A 266 -9.52 26.03 -21.88
C SER A 266 -9.57 27.52 -22.21
N ALA A 267 -10.58 28.23 -21.70
CA ALA A 267 -10.74 29.68 -21.91
C ALA A 267 -9.47 30.49 -21.55
N VAL A 268 -8.67 30.01 -20.59
CA VAL A 268 -7.42 30.68 -20.16
C VAL A 268 -6.28 30.49 -21.17
N PHE A 269 -6.22 29.37 -21.90
CA PHE A 269 -5.09 29.07 -22.80
C PHE A 269 -5.45 29.09 -24.30
N ALA A 270 -6.70 29.37 -24.65
CA ALA A 270 -7.11 29.59 -26.04
C ALA A 270 -6.35 30.78 -26.67
N GLY A 271 -5.87 30.61 -27.91
CA GLY A 271 -5.23 31.65 -28.72
C GLY A 271 -3.74 31.89 -28.44
N LEU A 272 -3.04 30.96 -27.79
CA LEU A 272 -1.60 31.10 -27.52
C LEU A 272 -0.73 30.74 -28.74
N PRO A 273 0.41 31.43 -28.98
CA PRO A 273 1.32 31.10 -30.07
C PRO A 273 1.77 29.63 -30.07
N LEU A 274 1.96 29.04 -28.90
CA LEU A 274 2.32 27.62 -28.75
C LEU A 274 1.30 26.68 -29.41
N THR A 275 -0.01 26.94 -29.29
CA THR A 275 -1.04 26.03 -29.82
C THR A 275 -1.10 26.04 -31.35
N ALA A 276 -0.62 27.11 -31.98
CA ALA A 276 -0.47 27.19 -33.44
C ALA A 276 0.80 26.49 -33.95
N ARG A 277 1.85 26.41 -33.13
CA ARG A 277 3.16 25.86 -33.52
C ARG A 277 3.31 24.36 -33.26
N VAL A 278 2.64 23.83 -32.23
CA VAL A 278 2.84 22.46 -31.74
C VAL A 278 1.50 21.74 -31.59
N GLU A 279 1.30 20.72 -32.43
CA GLU A 279 0.09 19.89 -32.46
C GLU A 279 0.04 18.95 -31.23
N GLU A 280 1.12 18.21 -30.97
CA GLU A 280 1.23 17.31 -29.81
C GLU A 280 2.07 17.96 -28.68
N ARG A 281 1.38 18.45 -27.64
CA ARG A 281 2.00 19.09 -26.48
C ARG A 281 2.39 18.07 -25.42
N GLN A 282 3.59 18.23 -24.86
CA GLN A 282 4.19 17.30 -23.90
C GLN A 282 4.05 17.80 -22.46
N CYS A 283 3.89 16.87 -21.51
CA CYS A 283 4.04 17.12 -20.08
C CYS A 283 5.29 16.39 -19.58
N GLY A 284 6.20 17.08 -18.88
CA GLY A 284 7.49 16.51 -18.50
C GLY A 284 8.60 17.53 -18.28
N VAL A 285 9.85 17.10 -18.19
CA VAL A 285 11.01 17.97 -17.97
C VAL A 285 11.98 17.82 -19.13
N HIS A 286 12.39 18.93 -19.73
CA HIS A 286 13.41 18.98 -20.79
C HIS A 286 14.74 19.46 -20.21
N LEU A 287 15.82 18.75 -20.56
CA LEU A 287 17.21 19.10 -20.26
C LEU A 287 17.81 19.77 -21.50
N ILE A 288 18.13 21.06 -21.38
CA ILE A 288 18.57 21.92 -22.47
C ILE A 288 20.01 22.36 -22.21
N ASP A 289 20.89 22.17 -23.18
CA ASP A 289 22.22 22.77 -23.17
C ASP A 289 22.12 24.24 -23.63
N ILE A 290 22.39 25.18 -22.72
CA ILE A 290 22.12 26.61 -22.99
C ILE A 290 23.15 27.27 -23.90
N GLU A 291 24.27 26.59 -24.19
CA GLU A 291 25.26 27.09 -25.13
C GLU A 291 24.87 26.79 -26.58
N SER A 292 24.21 25.66 -26.81
CA SER A 292 23.79 25.21 -28.15
C SER A 292 22.29 25.42 -28.41
N GLY A 293 21.47 25.56 -27.36
CA GLY A 293 20.02 25.58 -27.44
C GLY A 293 19.39 24.20 -27.64
N ALA A 294 20.18 23.13 -27.67
CA ALA A 294 19.72 21.78 -27.96
C ALA A 294 19.08 21.09 -26.73
N VAL A 295 17.97 20.38 -26.95
CA VAL A 295 17.41 19.44 -25.96
C VAL A 295 18.26 18.17 -25.97
N VAL A 296 19.01 17.93 -24.90
CA VAL A 296 19.97 16.82 -24.78
C VAL A 296 19.43 15.64 -23.96
N GLY A 297 18.29 15.82 -23.29
CA GLY A 297 17.57 14.76 -22.60
C GLY A 297 16.17 15.21 -22.23
N LEU A 298 15.28 14.25 -22.00
CA LEU A 298 13.92 14.56 -21.58
C LEU A 298 13.32 13.46 -20.68
N LEU A 299 12.35 13.88 -19.88
CA LEU A 299 11.39 13.03 -19.21
C LEU A 299 9.98 13.47 -19.63
N ARG A 300 9.10 12.53 -19.90
CA ARG A 300 7.68 12.72 -20.20
C ARG A 300 6.84 11.98 -19.18
N PHE A 301 5.84 12.65 -18.63
CA PHE A 301 4.79 11.99 -17.86
C PHE A 301 3.73 11.41 -18.79
N SER A 302 3.13 10.29 -18.39
CA SER A 302 1.99 9.68 -19.05
C SER A 302 0.85 9.42 -18.05
N GLY A 303 -0.38 9.30 -18.55
CA GLY A 303 -1.57 9.14 -17.73
C GLY A 303 -2.11 10.48 -17.20
N GLU A 304 -2.27 10.61 -15.89
CA GLU A 304 -2.98 11.72 -15.24
C GLU A 304 -2.14 12.98 -14.99
N VAL A 305 -0.81 12.89 -15.02
CA VAL A 305 0.05 14.07 -14.86
C VAL A 305 0.15 14.79 -16.20
N GLN A 306 -0.60 15.88 -16.31
CA GLN A 306 -0.68 16.71 -17.52
C GLN A 306 -0.19 18.15 -17.28
N GLU A 307 0.12 18.51 -16.04
CA GLU A 307 0.59 19.83 -15.66
C GLU A 307 1.75 19.73 -14.66
N ILE A 308 2.78 20.53 -14.91
CA ILE A 308 3.89 20.81 -14.00
C ILE A 308 3.79 22.27 -13.59
N PHE A 309 4.03 22.52 -12.31
CA PHE A 309 3.95 23.85 -11.73
C PHE A 309 5.34 24.44 -11.48
N ASP A 310 6.23 23.70 -10.82
CA ASP A 310 7.60 24.10 -10.55
C ASP A 310 8.58 22.92 -10.66
N VAL A 311 9.86 23.23 -10.86
CA VAL A 311 10.97 22.27 -10.97
C VAL A 311 12.14 22.79 -10.15
N GLN A 312 12.59 22.01 -9.18
CA GLN A 312 13.75 22.32 -8.34
C GLN A 312 14.76 21.16 -8.33
N ILE A 313 16.04 21.50 -8.24
CA ILE A 313 17.14 20.53 -8.11
C ILE A 313 17.38 20.24 -6.63
N LEU A 314 17.43 18.96 -6.28
CA LEU A 314 17.86 18.49 -4.96
C LEU A 314 19.30 17.98 -5.06
N PRO A 315 20.25 18.45 -4.22
CA PRO A 315 21.65 18.05 -4.27
C PRO A 315 21.91 16.66 -3.64
N HIS A 316 21.02 15.71 -3.95
CA HIS A 316 20.98 14.36 -3.40
C HIS A 316 20.52 13.38 -4.49
N ARG A 317 21.08 12.18 -4.53
CA ARG A 317 20.78 11.14 -5.52
C ARG A 317 19.48 10.39 -5.20
N ALA A 318 19.26 10.09 -3.93
CA ALA A 318 18.16 9.25 -3.49
C ALA A 318 17.44 9.90 -2.29
N PRO A 319 16.88 11.11 -2.42
CA PRO A 319 16.12 11.71 -1.34
C PRO A 319 14.85 10.90 -1.06
N VAL A 320 14.48 10.86 0.21
CA VAL A 320 13.19 10.35 0.69
C VAL A 320 12.51 11.49 1.46
N LEU A 321 11.18 11.55 1.36
CA LEU A 321 10.37 12.50 2.11
C LEU A 321 9.50 11.74 3.11
N LEU A 322 9.51 12.18 4.38
CA LEU A 322 8.63 11.67 5.42
C LEU A 322 7.52 12.70 5.67
N ASP A 323 6.29 12.34 5.37
CA ASP A 323 5.11 13.16 5.59
C ASP A 323 4.71 13.26 7.07
N ALA A 324 3.71 14.09 7.36
CA ALA A 324 3.19 14.35 8.71
C ALA A 324 2.58 13.11 9.41
N GLU A 325 2.25 12.06 8.66
CA GLU A 325 1.65 10.82 9.17
C GLU A 325 2.70 9.72 9.40
N SER A 326 3.96 9.97 9.04
CA SER A 326 5.02 9.00 9.21
C SER A 326 5.23 8.63 10.69
N PRO A 327 5.17 7.35 11.07
CA PRO A 327 5.37 6.92 12.45
C PRO A 327 6.79 7.23 12.97
N LEU A 328 7.75 7.46 12.05
CA LEU A 328 9.11 7.85 12.40
C LEU A 328 9.18 9.26 13.01
N LEU A 329 8.21 10.14 12.75
CA LEU A 329 8.19 11.50 13.29
C LEU A 329 8.17 11.52 14.82
N ALA A 330 7.43 10.60 15.45
CA ALA A 330 7.30 10.51 16.91
C ALA A 330 8.64 10.31 17.65
N SER A 331 9.67 9.88 16.93
CA SER A 331 11.01 9.58 17.47
C SER A 331 12.12 10.23 16.66
N THR A 332 11.81 11.24 15.84
CA THR A 332 12.77 11.96 15.00
C THR A 332 12.83 13.42 15.38
N TYR A 333 13.95 13.85 15.92
CA TYR A 333 14.18 15.21 16.37
C TYR A 333 15.62 15.62 16.11
N GLU A 334 15.82 16.93 16.00
CA GLU A 334 17.14 17.54 15.91
C GLU A 334 17.30 18.45 17.12
N LEU A 335 18.46 18.36 17.76
CA LEU A 335 18.82 19.20 18.89
C LEU A 335 20.03 20.05 18.51
N PRO A 336 20.16 21.27 19.06
CA PRO A 336 21.41 22.00 18.96
C PRO A 336 22.58 21.16 19.49
N GLU A 337 23.75 21.30 18.87
CA GLU A 337 24.97 20.59 19.23
C GLU A 337 25.29 20.66 20.74
N ALA A 338 25.03 21.81 21.38
CA ALA A 338 25.20 21.97 22.82
C ALA A 338 24.29 21.06 23.66
N ALA A 339 23.04 20.82 23.20
CA ALA A 339 22.11 19.93 23.88
C ALA A 339 22.44 18.46 23.60
N LEU A 340 22.95 18.11 22.41
CA LEU A 340 23.40 16.75 22.10
C LEU A 340 24.49 16.27 23.06
N ARG A 341 25.40 17.17 23.48
CA ARG A 341 26.46 16.87 24.46
C ARG A 341 25.95 16.62 25.89
N LEU A 342 24.71 16.99 26.16
CA LEU A 342 24.06 16.78 27.45
C LEU A 342 23.13 15.57 27.46
N LEU A 343 22.99 14.86 26.32
CA LEU A 343 22.25 13.61 26.29
C LEU A 343 22.99 12.58 27.15
N ALA A 344 22.24 11.90 28.02
CA ALA A 344 22.75 10.74 28.71
C ALA A 344 23.22 9.71 27.67
N PRO A 345 24.31 8.95 27.96
CA PRO A 345 24.63 7.80 27.14
C PRO A 345 23.41 6.86 27.11
N ALA A 346 23.23 6.16 26.00
CA ALA A 346 22.17 5.17 25.92
C ALA A 346 22.35 4.13 27.02
N ASP A 347 21.24 3.69 27.62
CA ASP A 347 21.26 2.63 28.62
C ASP A 347 21.84 1.36 27.98
N PRO A 348 23.00 0.85 28.46
CA PRO A 348 23.66 -0.32 27.87
C PRO A 348 22.74 -1.55 27.76
N VAL A 349 21.76 -1.65 28.65
CA VAL A 349 20.78 -2.73 28.68
C VAL A 349 19.79 -2.59 27.54
N GLN A 350 19.29 -1.37 27.32
CA GLN A 350 18.38 -1.07 26.20
C GLN A 350 19.11 -1.19 24.86
N GLU A 351 20.38 -0.82 24.79
CA GLU A 351 21.21 -1.06 23.60
C GLU A 351 21.37 -2.56 23.33
N ALA A 352 21.67 -3.35 24.35
CA ALA A 352 21.80 -4.81 24.22
C ALA A 352 20.48 -5.46 23.81
N LEU A 353 19.34 -5.04 24.39
CA LEU A 353 18.02 -5.49 23.98
C LEU A 353 17.74 -5.14 22.51
N ALA A 354 17.98 -3.88 22.11
CA ALA A 354 17.79 -3.45 20.73
C ALA A 354 18.69 -4.21 19.74
N ALA A 355 19.92 -4.54 20.14
CA ALA A 355 20.82 -5.38 19.33
C ALA A 355 20.27 -6.81 19.18
N ALA A 356 19.80 -7.43 20.27
CA ALA A 356 19.18 -8.75 20.23
C ALA A 356 17.90 -8.76 19.37
N THR A 357 17.07 -7.72 19.46
CA THR A 357 15.88 -7.57 18.61
C THR A 357 16.23 -7.45 17.12
N ARG A 358 17.32 -6.76 16.77
CA ARG A 358 17.79 -6.70 15.38
C ARG A 358 18.27 -8.06 14.86
N LEU A 359 18.95 -8.85 15.70
CA LEU A 359 19.35 -10.22 15.35
C LEU A 359 18.13 -11.10 15.07
N GLN A 360 17.12 -11.02 15.96
CA GLN A 360 15.86 -11.75 15.80
C GLN A 360 15.13 -11.36 14.51
N ALA A 361 14.96 -10.06 14.26
CA ALA A 361 14.32 -9.55 13.04
C ALA A 361 15.10 -9.93 11.76
N GLY A 362 16.42 -10.10 11.87
CA GLY A 362 17.28 -10.58 10.79
C GLY A 362 17.29 -12.11 10.58
N GLY A 363 16.57 -12.87 11.42
CA GLY A 363 16.50 -14.34 11.36
C GLY A 363 17.65 -15.07 12.05
N ALA A 364 18.59 -14.36 12.70
CA ALA A 364 19.68 -14.96 13.47
C ALA A 364 19.18 -15.38 14.88
N LEU A 365 18.25 -16.34 14.92
CA LEU A 365 17.49 -16.70 16.12
C LEU A 365 18.39 -17.22 17.25
N GLU A 366 19.37 -18.07 16.96
CA GLU A 366 20.29 -18.61 17.98
C GLU A 366 21.09 -17.49 18.68
N GLU A 367 21.61 -16.54 17.89
CA GLU A 367 22.37 -15.40 18.41
C GLU A 367 21.48 -14.46 19.23
N ALA A 368 20.25 -14.22 18.77
CA ALA A 368 19.26 -13.43 19.49
C ALA A 368 18.90 -14.06 20.84
N ILE A 369 18.62 -15.37 20.87
CA ILE A 369 18.32 -16.13 22.09
C ILE A 369 19.51 -16.06 23.06
N ALA A 370 20.74 -16.26 22.58
CA ALA A 370 21.94 -16.14 23.41
C ALA A 370 22.14 -14.72 23.96
N ALA A 371 21.82 -13.69 23.17
CA ALA A 371 21.87 -12.30 23.63
C ALA A 371 20.80 -12.02 24.71
N TYR A 372 19.55 -12.41 24.50
CA TYR A 372 18.49 -12.22 25.50
C TYR A 372 18.75 -13.00 26.80
N ARG A 373 19.30 -14.22 26.73
CA ARG A 373 19.73 -14.99 27.92
C ARG A 373 20.78 -14.22 28.74
N ARG A 374 21.82 -13.70 28.09
CA ARG A 374 22.85 -12.89 28.77
C ARG A 374 22.28 -11.66 29.45
N ILE A 375 21.34 -10.97 28.81
CA ILE A 375 20.65 -9.80 29.40
C ILE A 375 19.83 -10.22 30.60
N ALA A 376 19.07 -11.31 30.49
CA ALA A 376 18.24 -11.84 31.58
C ALA A 376 19.08 -12.37 32.76
N GLU A 377 20.26 -12.92 32.51
CA GLU A 377 21.22 -13.34 33.55
C GLU A 377 21.85 -12.14 34.25
N ALA A 378 22.25 -11.11 33.49
CA ALA A 378 22.80 -9.88 34.04
C ALA A 378 21.76 -9.07 34.82
N GLN A 379 20.48 -9.14 34.42
CA GLN A 379 19.36 -8.45 35.06
C GLN A 379 18.17 -9.39 35.31
N PRO A 380 18.24 -10.22 36.36
CA PRO A 380 17.20 -11.22 36.64
C PRO A 380 15.81 -10.64 36.91
N GLN A 381 15.73 -9.36 37.29
CA GLN A 381 14.48 -8.65 37.60
C GLN A 381 13.88 -7.93 36.38
N LEU A 382 14.56 -7.96 35.23
CA LEU A 382 14.08 -7.29 34.02
C LEU A 382 13.07 -8.17 33.27
N ALA A 383 11.78 -8.00 33.57
CA ALA A 383 10.68 -8.74 32.93
C ALA A 383 10.74 -8.69 31.40
N GLN A 384 11.12 -7.52 30.83
CA GLN A 384 11.26 -7.32 29.39
C GLN A 384 12.24 -8.31 28.76
N ALA A 385 13.37 -8.62 29.40
CA ALA A 385 14.36 -9.54 28.86
C ALA A 385 13.83 -10.98 28.79
N GLN A 386 13.11 -11.42 29.83
CA GLN A 386 12.46 -12.74 29.85
C GLN A 386 11.35 -12.85 28.81
N HIS A 387 10.55 -11.78 28.64
CA HIS A 387 9.50 -11.75 27.61
C HIS A 387 10.10 -11.86 26.20
N GLN A 388 11.12 -11.06 25.89
CA GLN A 388 11.79 -11.10 24.58
C GLN A 388 12.50 -12.43 24.32
N LEU A 389 13.11 -13.03 25.34
CA LEU A 389 13.65 -14.39 25.26
C LEU A 389 12.54 -15.40 24.89
N GLY A 390 11.38 -15.31 25.54
CA GLY A 390 10.24 -16.16 25.26
C GLY A 390 9.70 -16.03 23.83
N LEU A 391 9.67 -14.81 23.29
CA LEU A 391 9.32 -14.57 21.88
C LEU A 391 10.35 -15.18 20.92
N ALA A 392 11.64 -14.96 21.17
CA ALA A 392 12.69 -15.51 20.32
C ALA A 392 12.72 -17.05 20.33
N LEU A 393 12.44 -17.68 21.48
CA LEU A 393 12.28 -19.13 21.59
C LEU A 393 11.03 -19.64 20.86
N SER A 394 9.95 -18.86 20.86
CA SER A 394 8.73 -19.16 20.08
C SER A 394 9.01 -19.12 18.58
N ASP A 395 9.76 -18.13 18.10
CA ASP A 395 10.17 -18.04 16.69
C ASP A 395 11.08 -19.19 16.28
N ALA A 396 11.87 -19.73 17.22
CA ALA A 396 12.71 -20.91 17.03
C ALA A 396 11.95 -22.24 17.25
N GLU A 397 10.64 -22.19 17.51
CA GLU A 397 9.76 -23.33 17.79
C GLU A 397 10.17 -24.18 19.02
N ASP A 398 11.02 -23.66 19.91
CA ASP A 398 11.32 -24.26 21.22
C ASP A 398 10.23 -23.86 22.23
N TRP A 399 9.04 -24.40 22.02
CA TRP A 399 7.82 -24.01 22.73
C TRP A 399 7.89 -24.24 24.24
N GLN A 400 8.61 -25.27 24.70
CA GLN A 400 8.74 -25.53 26.13
C GLN A 400 9.66 -24.51 26.81
N ALA A 401 10.81 -24.20 26.21
CA ALA A 401 11.67 -23.15 26.75
C ALA A 401 11.01 -21.77 26.67
N ALA A 402 10.21 -21.51 25.64
CA ALA A 402 9.39 -20.30 25.53
C ALA A 402 8.41 -20.16 26.71
N VAL A 403 7.68 -21.24 27.05
CA VAL A 403 6.79 -21.27 28.22
C VAL A 403 7.55 -20.90 29.49
N ASP A 404 8.71 -21.52 29.73
CA ASP A 404 9.49 -21.29 30.95
C ASP A 404 9.96 -19.83 31.06
N ALA A 405 10.43 -19.23 29.97
CA ALA A 405 10.85 -17.83 29.92
C ALA A 405 9.66 -16.86 30.12
N LEU A 406 8.52 -17.13 29.47
CA LEU A 406 7.32 -16.30 29.57
C LEU A 406 6.69 -16.36 30.96
N GLN A 407 6.69 -17.54 31.61
CA GLN A 407 6.25 -17.68 33.00
C GLN A 407 7.11 -16.84 33.94
N ARG A 408 8.43 -16.77 33.73
CA ARG A 408 9.32 -15.87 34.49
C ARG A 408 9.00 -14.41 34.22
N ALA A 409 8.77 -14.03 32.96
CA ALA A 409 8.37 -12.66 32.62
C ALA A 409 7.09 -12.24 33.35
N ILE A 410 6.09 -13.11 33.39
CA ILE A 410 4.80 -12.88 34.05
C ILE A 410 4.94 -12.89 35.59
N ALA A 411 5.85 -13.68 36.14
CA ALA A 411 6.14 -13.66 37.58
C ALA A 411 6.76 -12.32 38.01
N LEU A 412 7.58 -11.71 37.15
CA LEU A 412 8.21 -10.40 37.38
C LEU A 412 7.25 -9.23 37.10
N ASP A 413 6.40 -9.37 36.10
CA ASP A 413 5.38 -8.38 35.71
C ASP A 413 4.03 -9.06 35.45
N PRO A 414 3.21 -9.28 36.50
CA PRO A 414 1.89 -9.91 36.36
C PRO A 414 0.91 -9.11 35.50
N GLY A 415 1.17 -7.81 35.27
CA GLY A 415 0.34 -6.92 34.45
C GLY A 415 0.67 -6.98 32.95
N ASN A 416 1.57 -7.86 32.53
CA ASN A 416 2.01 -7.93 31.13
C ASN A 416 1.04 -8.74 30.25
N ALA A 417 -0.04 -8.10 29.78
CA ALA A 417 -0.99 -8.74 28.86
C ALA A 417 -0.33 -9.30 27.58
N PRO A 418 0.62 -8.61 26.92
CA PRO A 418 1.37 -9.18 25.79
C PRO A 418 2.12 -10.47 26.11
N ALA A 419 2.82 -10.55 27.24
CA ALA A 419 3.52 -11.77 27.64
C ALA A 419 2.57 -12.93 27.93
N LEU A 420 1.38 -12.66 28.51
CA LEU A 420 0.33 -13.66 28.69
C LEU A 420 -0.23 -14.18 27.37
N ASN A 421 -0.43 -13.32 26.36
CA ASN A 421 -0.81 -13.76 25.02
C ASN A 421 0.27 -14.65 24.39
N SER A 422 1.55 -14.30 24.53
CA SER A 422 2.67 -15.11 24.03
C SER A 422 2.73 -16.46 24.76
N LEU A 423 2.51 -16.47 26.08
CA LEU A 423 2.47 -17.71 26.88
C LEU A 423 1.33 -18.62 26.41
N ALA A 424 0.15 -18.04 26.19
CA ALA A 424 -1.01 -18.76 25.70
C ALA A 424 -0.76 -19.39 24.32
N LEU A 425 -0.12 -18.66 23.41
CA LEU A 425 0.27 -19.19 22.10
C LEU A 425 1.24 -20.36 22.23
N ALA A 426 2.27 -20.24 23.08
CA ALA A 426 3.23 -21.32 23.33
C ALA A 426 2.54 -22.56 23.94
N HIS A 427 1.60 -22.37 24.87
CA HIS A 427 0.77 -23.46 25.40
C HIS A 427 -0.10 -24.11 24.31
N ALA A 428 -0.71 -23.33 23.43
CA ALA A 428 -1.53 -23.83 22.33
C ALA A 428 -0.70 -24.69 21.36
N ARG A 429 0.53 -24.26 21.02
CA ARG A 429 1.46 -25.02 20.17
C ARG A 429 1.94 -26.33 20.81
N LEU A 430 1.97 -26.41 22.14
CA LEU A 430 2.20 -27.65 22.89
C LEU A 430 0.93 -28.51 23.07
N GLY A 431 -0.21 -28.13 22.49
CA GLY A 431 -1.50 -28.81 22.66
C GLY A 431 -2.12 -28.63 24.06
N ARG A 432 -1.58 -27.75 24.90
CA ARG A 432 -2.06 -27.46 26.26
C ARG A 432 -3.19 -26.41 26.21
N TYR A 433 -4.26 -26.71 25.49
CA TYR A 433 -5.27 -25.73 25.12
C TYR A 433 -5.99 -25.08 26.31
N GLU A 434 -6.32 -25.81 27.38
CA GLU A 434 -6.93 -25.21 28.58
C GLU A 434 -6.01 -24.20 29.26
N ALA A 435 -4.70 -24.48 29.32
CA ALA A 435 -3.72 -23.54 29.86
C ALA A 435 -3.58 -22.29 28.96
N ALA A 436 -3.70 -22.45 27.64
CA ALA A 436 -3.75 -21.34 26.71
C ALA A 436 -4.99 -20.46 26.93
N LEU A 437 -6.16 -21.07 27.12
CA LEU A 437 -7.41 -20.36 27.40
C LEU A 437 -7.33 -19.57 28.72
N ASP A 438 -6.78 -20.15 29.78
CA ASP A 438 -6.55 -19.45 31.06
C ASP A 438 -5.64 -18.22 30.88
N ALA A 439 -4.50 -18.40 30.19
CA ALA A 439 -3.56 -17.31 29.96
C ALA A 439 -4.17 -16.17 29.12
N TRP A 440 -4.94 -16.47 28.06
CA TRP A 440 -5.67 -15.43 27.33
C TRP A 440 -6.80 -14.78 28.14
N GLN A 441 -7.50 -15.55 28.98
CA GLN A 441 -8.51 -14.98 29.88
C GLN A 441 -7.89 -13.98 30.86
N ARG A 442 -6.71 -14.30 31.40
CA ARG A 442 -5.93 -13.38 32.25
C ARG A 442 -5.44 -12.16 31.47
N ALA A 443 -4.95 -12.34 30.24
CA ALA A 443 -4.55 -11.22 29.38
C ALA A 443 -5.72 -10.24 29.14
N LEU A 444 -6.91 -10.78 28.87
CA LEU A 444 -8.13 -10.00 28.62
C LEU A 444 -8.75 -9.39 29.90
N ALA A 445 -8.42 -9.93 31.08
CA ALA A 445 -8.76 -9.32 32.36
C ALA A 445 -7.89 -8.08 32.66
N ILE A 446 -6.64 -8.07 32.18
CA ILE A 446 -5.73 -6.94 32.29
C ILE A 446 -6.05 -5.88 31.23
N ASP A 447 -6.17 -6.30 29.98
CA ASP A 447 -6.53 -5.43 28.85
C ASP A 447 -7.75 -6.01 28.11
N SER A 448 -8.92 -5.49 28.47
CA SER A 448 -10.19 -5.87 27.84
C SER A 448 -10.30 -5.47 26.37
N GLN A 449 -9.40 -4.64 25.84
CA GLN A 449 -9.39 -4.21 24.44
C GLN A 449 -8.31 -4.95 23.63
N PHE A 450 -7.62 -5.95 24.20
CA PHE A 450 -6.54 -6.66 23.52
C PHE A 450 -7.06 -7.61 22.41
N ALA A 451 -7.32 -7.04 21.25
CA ALA A 451 -7.93 -7.71 20.10
C ALA A 451 -7.18 -8.97 19.65
N LEU A 452 -5.83 -8.95 19.68
CA LEU A 452 -5.00 -10.08 19.29
C LEU A 452 -5.19 -11.29 20.21
N ALA A 453 -5.19 -11.06 21.54
CA ALA A 453 -5.43 -12.12 22.51
C ALA A 453 -6.83 -12.71 22.36
N ARG A 454 -7.84 -11.86 22.17
CA ARG A 454 -9.23 -12.30 21.92
C ARG A 454 -9.34 -13.13 20.63
N PHE A 455 -8.70 -12.67 19.55
CA PHE A 455 -8.71 -13.39 18.28
C PHE A 455 -8.01 -14.75 18.39
N ASN A 456 -6.83 -14.81 18.99
CA ASN A 456 -6.12 -16.08 19.17
C ASN A 456 -6.91 -17.07 20.04
N ARG A 457 -7.55 -16.56 21.12
CA ARG A 457 -8.45 -17.35 21.96
C ARG A 457 -9.62 -17.92 21.17
N SER A 458 -10.20 -17.12 20.26
CA SER A 458 -11.30 -17.55 19.39
C SER A 458 -10.95 -18.81 18.60
N LEU A 459 -9.76 -18.86 17.99
CA LEU A 459 -9.34 -19.99 17.16
C LEU A 459 -9.24 -21.28 17.97
N ILE A 460 -8.74 -21.19 19.22
CA ILE A 460 -8.64 -22.34 20.11
C ILE A 460 -10.00 -22.76 20.66
N LEU A 461 -10.88 -21.81 21.00
CA LEU A 461 -12.27 -22.12 21.38
C LEU A 461 -13.00 -22.87 20.27
N LEU A 462 -12.87 -22.41 19.01
CA LEU A 462 -13.44 -23.08 17.85
C LEU A 462 -12.84 -24.48 17.64
N LYS A 463 -11.52 -24.63 17.78
CA LYS A 463 -10.82 -25.92 17.67
C LYS A 463 -11.26 -26.93 18.72
N LEU A 464 -11.67 -26.46 19.90
CA LEU A 464 -12.20 -27.27 21.00
C LEU A 464 -13.71 -27.52 20.90
N GLY A 465 -14.38 -26.99 19.87
CA GLY A 465 -15.83 -27.10 19.71
C GLY A 465 -16.64 -26.19 20.63
N ARG A 466 -16.03 -25.17 21.26
CA ARG A 466 -16.72 -24.15 22.07
C ARG A 466 -17.20 -23.01 21.18
N PHE A 467 -18.08 -23.33 20.23
CA PHE A 467 -18.41 -22.48 19.09
C PHE A 467 -19.04 -21.15 19.46
N ALA A 468 -20.04 -21.11 20.35
CA ALA A 468 -20.67 -19.86 20.78
C ALA A 468 -19.65 -18.78 21.25
N GLN A 469 -18.73 -19.18 22.14
CA GLN A 469 -17.68 -18.28 22.65
C GLN A 469 -16.65 -17.98 21.55
N GLY A 470 -16.26 -18.98 20.77
CA GLY A 470 -15.33 -18.84 19.66
C GLY A 470 -15.81 -17.81 18.63
N TRP A 471 -17.07 -17.88 18.21
CA TRP A 471 -17.65 -16.94 17.25
C TRP A 471 -17.71 -15.51 17.79
N SER A 472 -18.11 -15.35 19.06
CA SER A 472 -18.15 -14.03 19.70
C SER A 472 -16.75 -13.40 19.74
N ASP A 473 -15.72 -14.17 20.10
CA ASP A 473 -14.35 -13.66 20.14
C ASP A 473 -13.77 -13.42 18.74
N TYR A 474 -14.17 -14.20 17.74
CA TYR A 474 -13.68 -14.11 16.36
C TYR A 474 -14.01 -12.75 15.70
N GLU A 475 -15.01 -12.02 16.20
CA GLU A 475 -15.33 -10.65 15.77
C GLU A 475 -14.20 -9.65 16.05
N SER A 476 -13.26 -9.96 16.95
CA SER A 476 -12.10 -9.09 17.22
C SER A 476 -11.08 -9.05 16.07
N ARG A 477 -11.23 -9.91 15.04
CA ARG A 477 -10.39 -9.91 13.84
C ARG A 477 -10.33 -8.55 13.14
N TRP A 478 -11.41 -7.76 13.23
CA TRP A 478 -11.50 -6.42 12.63
C TRP A 478 -10.64 -5.36 13.31
N GLN A 479 -10.14 -5.65 14.52
CA GLN A 479 -9.31 -4.75 15.32
C GLN A 479 -7.82 -5.10 15.19
N LEU A 480 -7.47 -6.10 14.37
CA LEU A 480 -6.07 -6.51 14.17
C LEU A 480 -5.34 -5.56 13.21
N PRO A 481 -4.04 -5.29 13.43
CA PRO A 481 -3.23 -4.53 12.49
C PRO A 481 -3.24 -5.15 11.08
N GLY A 482 -3.49 -4.33 10.05
CA GLY A 482 -3.56 -4.78 8.66
C GLY A 482 -4.87 -5.46 8.25
N ALA A 483 -5.84 -5.59 9.16
CA ALA A 483 -7.19 -6.00 8.79
C ALA A 483 -7.85 -4.89 7.95
N ASN A 484 -8.44 -5.26 6.82
CA ASN A 484 -9.38 -4.38 6.13
C ASN A 484 -10.65 -4.33 6.98
N PRO A 485 -11.10 -3.18 7.51
CA PRO A 485 -12.33 -3.12 8.29
C PRO A 485 -13.54 -3.52 7.43
N PRO A 486 -14.70 -3.84 8.07
CA PRO A 486 -15.94 -4.10 7.34
C PRO A 486 -16.27 -2.98 6.34
N LEU A 487 -17.10 -3.30 5.34
CA LEU A 487 -17.49 -2.39 4.27
C LEU A 487 -17.82 -0.98 4.80
N ARG A 488 -17.03 0.03 4.40
CA ARG A 488 -17.25 1.43 4.80
C ARG A 488 -18.39 2.03 3.96
N CYS A 489 -19.61 1.93 4.45
CA CYS A 489 -20.81 2.45 3.83
C CYS A 489 -21.77 3.06 4.87
N PRO A 490 -22.71 3.94 4.47
CA PRO A 490 -23.66 4.55 5.40
C PRO A 490 -24.75 3.59 5.92
N GLN A 491 -24.97 2.47 5.23
CA GLN A 491 -25.91 1.45 5.68
C GLN A 491 -25.45 0.81 6.99
N PRO A 492 -26.36 0.40 7.89
CA PRO A 492 -25.99 -0.28 9.12
C PRO A 492 -25.51 -1.71 8.86
N GLN A 493 -24.60 -2.18 9.71
CA GLN A 493 -24.26 -3.60 9.78
C GLN A 493 -25.36 -4.36 10.53
N TRP A 494 -25.94 -5.38 9.90
CA TRP A 494 -26.99 -6.23 10.46
C TRP A 494 -26.49 -6.96 11.72
N GLN A 495 -27.27 -6.90 12.80
CA GLN A 495 -26.92 -7.46 14.11
C GLN A 495 -27.70 -8.74 14.45
N GLY A 496 -28.61 -9.20 13.58
CA GLY A 496 -29.43 -10.40 13.79
C GLY A 496 -30.92 -10.10 14.01
N GLU A 497 -31.31 -8.83 13.99
CA GLU A 497 -32.69 -8.36 14.02
C GLU A 497 -33.50 -8.86 12.80
N ASP A 498 -34.83 -8.83 12.90
CA ASP A 498 -35.72 -9.23 11.79
C ASP A 498 -35.72 -8.16 10.69
N ILE A 499 -35.33 -8.54 9.48
CA ILE A 499 -35.15 -7.65 8.33
C ILE A 499 -35.91 -8.15 7.09
N ARG A 500 -37.02 -8.90 7.27
CA ARG A 500 -37.77 -9.56 6.19
C ARG A 500 -38.29 -8.63 5.09
N ASP A 501 -38.35 -7.34 5.34
CA ASP A 501 -38.73 -6.29 4.39
C ASP A 501 -37.53 -5.60 3.70
N GLN A 502 -36.31 -5.87 4.14
CA GLN A 502 -35.06 -5.24 3.71
C GLN A 502 -34.16 -6.17 2.89
N ARG A 503 -33.25 -5.56 2.13
CA ARG A 503 -32.22 -6.24 1.32
C ARG A 503 -30.91 -6.30 2.10
N LEU A 504 -30.36 -7.50 2.25
CA LEU A 504 -29.12 -7.76 2.97
C LEU A 504 -27.97 -7.98 1.98
N LEU A 505 -26.90 -7.20 2.12
CA LEU A 505 -25.62 -7.47 1.48
C LEU A 505 -24.75 -8.38 2.36
N VAL A 506 -24.44 -9.57 1.90
CA VAL A 506 -23.39 -10.41 2.50
C VAL A 506 -22.11 -10.24 1.70
N HIS A 507 -21.11 -9.59 2.28
CA HIS A 507 -19.84 -9.39 1.58
C HIS A 507 -18.79 -10.41 2.01
N SER A 508 -17.96 -10.80 1.05
CA SER A 508 -16.86 -11.72 1.26
C SER A 508 -15.78 -11.13 2.16
N GLU A 509 -15.04 -12.04 2.76
CA GLU A 509 -13.81 -11.82 3.50
C GLU A 509 -12.96 -13.10 3.45
N GLN A 510 -11.69 -13.02 3.85
CA GLN A 510 -10.76 -14.15 3.92
C GLN A 510 -10.58 -14.92 2.58
N GLY A 511 -10.09 -16.16 2.63
CA GLY A 511 -9.78 -16.96 1.45
C GLY A 511 -11.02 -17.60 0.81
N HIS A 512 -10.83 -18.18 -0.38
CA HIS A 512 -11.93 -18.82 -1.11
C HIS A 512 -12.54 -20.01 -0.37
N GLY A 513 -11.72 -20.80 0.33
CA GLY A 513 -12.18 -21.94 1.13
C GLY A 513 -13.10 -21.52 2.28
N ASP A 514 -12.76 -20.42 2.95
CA ASP A 514 -13.58 -19.85 4.04
C ASP A 514 -14.96 -19.47 3.52
N GLN A 515 -15.01 -18.84 2.34
CA GLN A 515 -16.26 -18.41 1.72
C GLN A 515 -17.16 -19.60 1.37
N ILE A 516 -16.60 -20.60 0.66
CA ILE A 516 -17.32 -21.82 0.30
C ILE A 516 -17.81 -22.58 1.53
N GLN A 517 -17.03 -22.61 2.61
CA GLN A 517 -17.48 -23.21 3.86
C GLN A 517 -18.67 -22.44 4.44
N PHE A 518 -18.59 -21.11 4.53
CA PHE A 518 -19.60 -20.28 5.21
C PHE A 518 -20.87 -20.02 4.38
N TRP A 519 -20.86 -20.32 3.08
CA TRP A 519 -22.08 -20.26 2.25
C TRP A 519 -23.26 -21.08 2.78
N ARG A 520 -22.99 -22.10 3.60
CA ARG A 520 -24.04 -22.87 4.31
C ARG A 520 -24.99 -22.02 5.14
N TYR A 521 -24.54 -20.85 5.61
CA TYR A 521 -25.35 -19.95 6.44
C TYR A 521 -26.23 -19.01 5.61
N LEU A 522 -26.03 -18.92 4.28
CA LEU A 522 -26.74 -17.98 3.42
C LEU A 522 -28.22 -18.29 3.34
N LYS A 523 -28.62 -19.56 3.27
CA LYS A 523 -30.03 -19.95 3.34
C LYS A 523 -30.72 -19.48 4.63
N LEU A 524 -30.04 -19.59 5.77
CA LEU A 524 -30.59 -19.12 7.04
C LEU A 524 -30.70 -17.59 7.09
N ALA A 525 -29.69 -16.88 6.58
CA ALA A 525 -29.71 -15.43 6.45
C ALA A 525 -30.83 -14.95 5.51
N ARG A 526 -31.03 -15.66 4.39
CA ARG A 526 -32.07 -15.37 3.40
C ARG A 526 -33.49 -15.44 3.98
N MET A 527 -33.74 -16.35 4.92
CA MET A 527 -35.03 -16.44 5.62
C MET A 527 -35.31 -15.24 6.53
N ARG A 528 -34.29 -14.43 6.84
CA ARG A 528 -34.41 -13.23 7.67
C ARG A 528 -34.54 -11.95 6.87
N CYS A 529 -34.32 -11.97 5.54
CA CYS A 529 -34.38 -10.78 4.68
C CYS A 529 -35.32 -10.94 3.48
N ARG A 530 -35.67 -9.83 2.84
CA ARG A 530 -36.45 -9.83 1.58
C ARG A 530 -35.65 -10.42 0.43
N GLU A 531 -34.36 -10.07 0.39
CA GLU A 531 -33.41 -10.41 -0.66
C GLU A 531 -32.00 -10.44 -0.07
N LEU A 532 -31.19 -11.41 -0.48
CA LEU A 532 -29.80 -11.59 -0.11
C LEU A 532 -28.92 -11.42 -1.36
N ILE A 533 -28.03 -10.44 -1.29
CA ILE A 533 -27.03 -10.17 -2.31
C ILE A 533 -25.68 -10.62 -1.77
N TYR A 534 -24.99 -11.48 -2.50
CA TYR A 534 -23.63 -11.88 -2.20
C TYR A 534 -22.62 -11.04 -3.01
N ALA A 535 -21.64 -10.45 -2.31
CA ALA A 535 -20.48 -9.81 -2.93
C ALA A 535 -19.24 -10.70 -2.73
N GLY A 536 -18.72 -11.30 -3.80
CA GLY A 536 -17.58 -12.22 -3.74
C GLY A 536 -16.49 -11.89 -4.75
N PRO A 537 -15.26 -12.42 -4.58
CA PRO A 537 -14.22 -12.27 -5.58
C PRO A 537 -14.62 -12.96 -6.90
N GLU A 538 -14.12 -12.44 -8.01
CA GLU A 538 -14.45 -12.90 -9.38
C GLU A 538 -14.51 -14.43 -9.56
N PRO A 539 -13.52 -15.22 -9.08
CA PRO A 539 -13.52 -16.67 -9.28
C PRO A 539 -14.68 -17.43 -8.60
N LEU A 540 -15.41 -16.77 -7.69
CA LEU A 540 -16.50 -17.36 -6.91
C LEU A 540 -17.89 -16.82 -7.28
N ILE A 541 -17.99 -15.74 -8.06
CA ILE A 541 -19.28 -15.07 -8.35
C ILE A 541 -20.29 -16.04 -8.97
N GLU A 542 -19.87 -16.71 -10.04
CA GLU A 542 -20.72 -17.63 -10.81
C GLU A 542 -21.16 -18.82 -9.97
N LEU A 543 -20.25 -19.37 -9.16
CA LEU A 543 -20.56 -20.51 -8.30
C LEU A 543 -21.47 -20.13 -7.12
N ALA A 544 -21.27 -18.94 -6.54
CA ALA A 544 -22.09 -18.45 -5.43
C ALA A 544 -23.55 -18.20 -5.84
N ALA A 545 -23.80 -17.91 -7.12
CA ALA A 545 -25.15 -17.74 -7.65
C ALA A 545 -26.00 -19.02 -7.59
N GLU A 546 -25.36 -20.19 -7.54
CA GLU A 546 -26.03 -21.50 -7.44
C GLU A 546 -26.29 -21.93 -5.98
N VAL A 547 -25.87 -21.12 -5.00
CA VAL A 547 -26.06 -21.44 -3.58
C VAL A 547 -27.50 -21.10 -3.16
N ASP A 548 -28.18 -22.08 -2.56
CA ASP A 548 -29.53 -21.88 -2.02
C ASP A 548 -29.55 -20.74 -1.00
N GLY A 549 -30.39 -19.74 -1.26
CA GLY A 549 -30.52 -18.52 -0.47
C GLY A 549 -29.81 -17.29 -1.04
N VAL A 550 -29.08 -17.40 -2.15
CA VAL A 550 -28.51 -16.25 -2.87
C VAL A 550 -29.47 -15.81 -3.97
N ASP A 551 -30.04 -14.61 -3.88
CA ASP A 551 -30.88 -14.08 -4.98
C ASP A 551 -30.02 -13.39 -6.05
N GLU A 552 -28.88 -12.82 -5.66
CA GLU A 552 -27.96 -12.12 -6.54
C GLU A 552 -26.51 -12.31 -6.08
N SER A 553 -25.59 -12.57 -7.02
CA SER A 553 -24.15 -12.69 -6.78
C SER A 553 -23.38 -11.74 -7.69
N ARG A 554 -22.46 -10.94 -7.14
CA ARG A 554 -21.69 -9.93 -7.88
C ARG A 554 -20.26 -9.79 -7.39
N GLY A 555 -19.42 -9.14 -8.20
CA GLY A 555 -18.06 -8.77 -7.84
C GLY A 555 -17.99 -7.60 -6.86
N PRO A 556 -16.86 -7.44 -6.14
CA PRO A 556 -16.67 -6.33 -5.22
C PRO A 556 -16.58 -5.03 -6.04
N GLY A 557 -17.47 -4.08 -5.80
CA GLY A 557 -17.52 -2.79 -6.53
C GLY A 557 -18.57 -2.73 -7.65
N GLU A 558 -19.24 -3.85 -7.97
CA GLU A 558 -20.33 -3.92 -8.95
C GLU A 558 -21.72 -3.71 -8.33
N ILE A 559 -21.76 -3.47 -7.01
CA ILE A 559 -22.98 -3.30 -6.22
C ILE A 559 -23.18 -1.80 -5.95
N PRO A 560 -24.21 -1.17 -6.54
CA PRO A 560 -24.60 0.20 -6.20
C PRO A 560 -24.92 0.34 -4.72
N ARG A 561 -24.56 1.48 -4.10
CA ARG A 561 -24.77 1.68 -2.66
C ARG A 561 -26.24 1.66 -2.23
N ASP A 562 -27.15 1.98 -3.13
CA ASP A 562 -28.61 1.97 -2.93
C ASP A 562 -29.26 0.61 -3.18
N ARG A 563 -28.47 -0.42 -3.52
CA ARG A 563 -28.92 -1.77 -3.84
C ARG A 563 -29.28 -2.61 -2.60
N PHE A 564 -28.76 -2.24 -1.43
CA PHE A 564 -28.96 -2.93 -0.17
C PHE A 564 -29.30 -1.93 0.96
N ASP A 565 -30.00 -2.41 1.98
CA ASP A 565 -30.48 -1.60 3.09
C ASP A 565 -29.59 -1.80 4.34
N CYS A 566 -29.04 -2.99 4.53
CA CYS A 566 -28.05 -3.33 5.55
C CYS A 566 -27.02 -4.33 5.01
N TYR A 567 -25.92 -4.54 5.73
CA TYR A 567 -24.86 -5.47 5.32
C TYR A 567 -24.31 -6.33 6.45
N VAL A 568 -23.65 -7.43 6.12
CA VAL A 568 -22.94 -8.30 7.08
C VAL A 568 -21.71 -8.94 6.43
N PRO A 569 -20.56 -9.02 7.14
CA PRO A 569 -19.43 -9.84 6.68
C PRO A 569 -19.76 -11.33 6.81
N LEU A 570 -19.43 -12.12 5.78
CA LEU A 570 -19.81 -13.53 5.68
C LEU A 570 -19.46 -14.37 6.92
N LEU A 571 -18.27 -14.20 7.52
CA LEU A 571 -17.85 -15.02 8.66
C LEU A 571 -18.46 -14.57 9.99
N SER A 572 -19.22 -13.46 9.98
CA SER A 572 -19.97 -12.99 11.15
C SER A 572 -21.35 -13.66 11.24
N LEU A 573 -21.81 -14.35 10.18
CA LEU A 573 -23.14 -14.95 10.12
C LEU A 573 -23.45 -15.89 11.29
N PRO A 574 -22.56 -16.77 11.78
CA PRO A 574 -22.87 -17.62 12.93
C PRO A 574 -23.30 -16.83 14.17
N VAL A 575 -22.61 -15.72 14.47
CA VAL A 575 -22.98 -14.84 15.60
C VAL A 575 -24.31 -14.15 15.33
N ARG A 576 -24.52 -13.58 14.13
CA ARG A 576 -25.76 -12.84 13.80
C ARG A 576 -26.99 -13.73 13.76
N LEU A 577 -26.81 -15.00 13.42
CA LEU A 577 -27.87 -16.00 13.42
C LEU A 577 -28.12 -16.61 14.80
N GLY A 578 -27.28 -16.31 15.80
CA GLY A 578 -27.39 -16.84 17.16
C GLY A 578 -27.10 -18.34 17.24
N LEU A 579 -26.11 -18.82 16.49
CA LEU A 579 -25.76 -20.25 16.44
C LEU A 579 -24.75 -20.59 17.53
N ASP A 580 -25.15 -21.50 18.43
CA ASP A 580 -24.27 -22.05 19.48
C ASP A 580 -23.35 -23.16 18.96
N ASP A 581 -23.75 -23.81 17.87
CA ASP A 581 -23.10 -24.95 17.24
C ASP A 581 -22.95 -24.74 15.71
N PRO A 582 -22.02 -25.46 15.06
CA PRO A 582 -21.89 -25.48 13.62
C PRO A 582 -23.17 -25.99 12.96
N LEU A 583 -23.60 -25.34 11.88
CA LEU A 583 -24.72 -25.82 11.09
C LEU A 583 -24.32 -27.12 10.37
N PRO A 584 -24.91 -28.28 10.71
CA PRO A 584 -24.58 -29.54 10.07
C PRO A 584 -25.03 -29.53 8.61
N MET A 585 -24.23 -30.16 7.74
CA MET A 585 -24.59 -30.32 6.34
C MET A 585 -25.59 -31.47 6.18
N THR A 586 -26.86 -31.16 5.93
CA THR A 586 -27.92 -32.15 5.70
C THR A 586 -28.08 -32.53 4.23
N ALA A 587 -27.61 -31.67 3.32
CA ALA A 587 -27.58 -31.86 1.87
C ALA A 587 -26.43 -31.02 1.28
N PRO A 588 -25.94 -31.36 0.07
CA PRO A 588 -25.06 -30.47 -0.69
C PRO A 588 -25.67 -29.07 -0.84
N TYR A 589 -24.83 -28.04 -0.75
CA TYR A 589 -25.27 -26.63 -0.86
C TYR A 589 -24.48 -25.84 -1.92
N VAL A 590 -23.64 -26.54 -2.69
CA VAL A 590 -22.92 -26.02 -3.85
C VAL A 590 -23.05 -27.03 -4.99
N HIS A 591 -23.33 -26.54 -6.19
CA HIS A 591 -23.46 -27.34 -7.42
C HIS A 591 -22.72 -26.66 -8.56
N ALA A 592 -22.26 -27.41 -9.56
CA ALA A 592 -21.73 -26.77 -10.75
C ALA A 592 -22.88 -26.08 -11.50
N PRO A 593 -22.71 -24.83 -11.98
CA PRO A 593 -23.74 -24.17 -12.76
C PRO A 593 -24.06 -24.98 -14.02
N ALA A 594 -25.34 -25.23 -14.30
CA ALA A 594 -25.75 -26.13 -15.39
C ALA A 594 -25.26 -25.70 -16.79
N HIS A 595 -24.99 -24.41 -16.97
CA HIS A 595 -24.48 -23.84 -18.21
C HIS A 595 -22.96 -24.00 -18.38
N VAL A 596 -22.22 -24.35 -17.32
CA VAL A 596 -20.78 -24.59 -17.35
C VAL A 596 -20.52 -26.00 -17.84
N GLN A 597 -20.01 -26.09 -19.07
CA GLN A 597 -19.66 -27.36 -19.70
C GLN A 597 -18.14 -27.57 -19.69
N VAL A 598 -17.73 -28.77 -19.32
CA VAL A 598 -16.34 -29.23 -19.32
C VAL A 598 -16.23 -30.52 -20.11
N ARG A 599 -15.03 -30.84 -20.62
CA ARG A 599 -14.84 -32.09 -21.37
C ARG A 599 -15.07 -33.31 -20.47
N ALA A 600 -15.51 -34.40 -21.08
CA ALA A 600 -15.62 -35.69 -20.41
C ALA A 600 -14.23 -36.23 -20.04
N LEU A 601 -14.07 -36.68 -18.80
CA LEU A 601 -12.83 -37.28 -18.31
C LEU A 601 -12.80 -38.79 -18.65
N PRO A 602 -11.83 -39.27 -19.44
CA PRO A 602 -11.77 -40.68 -19.84
C PRO A 602 -11.26 -41.60 -18.72
N GLY A 603 -12.07 -42.55 -18.28
CA GLY A 603 -11.69 -43.62 -17.37
C GLY A 603 -12.91 -44.20 -16.64
N GLN A 604 -12.75 -45.32 -15.93
CA GLN A 604 -13.83 -45.93 -15.15
C GLN A 604 -13.85 -45.48 -13.70
N ARG A 605 -12.68 -45.13 -13.15
CA ARG A 605 -12.51 -44.60 -11.79
C ARG A 605 -11.59 -43.40 -11.83
N LEU A 606 -12.07 -42.24 -11.37
CA LEU A 606 -11.43 -40.94 -11.56
C LEU A 606 -11.17 -40.26 -10.22
N ILE A 607 -9.91 -39.92 -9.95
CA ILE A 607 -9.47 -39.30 -8.68
C ILE A 607 -8.83 -37.94 -8.96
N GLY A 608 -9.31 -36.89 -8.29
CA GLY A 608 -8.72 -35.55 -8.33
C GLY A 608 -7.70 -35.33 -7.22
N LEU A 609 -6.61 -34.62 -7.50
CA LEU A 609 -5.52 -34.35 -6.57
C LEU A 609 -5.19 -32.85 -6.45
N VAL A 610 -4.93 -32.41 -5.21
CA VAL A 610 -4.40 -31.07 -4.88
C VAL A 610 -3.40 -31.23 -3.72
N TRP A 611 -2.16 -30.78 -3.91
CA TRP A 611 -1.07 -31.06 -2.96
C TRP A 611 -0.51 -29.81 -2.28
N ARG A 612 -0.88 -28.63 -2.74
CA ARG A 612 -0.35 -27.36 -2.23
C ARG A 612 -1.43 -26.29 -2.13
N GLY A 613 -1.37 -25.52 -1.05
CA GLY A 613 -2.21 -24.34 -0.87
C GLY A 613 -1.66 -23.11 -1.60
N SER A 614 -2.11 -21.92 -1.18
CA SER A 614 -1.59 -20.66 -1.72
C SER A 614 -0.23 -20.32 -1.10
N PRO A 615 0.82 -19.98 -1.89
CA PRO A 615 2.13 -19.57 -1.38
C PRO A 615 2.10 -18.33 -0.48
N GLY A 616 1.05 -17.51 -0.59
CA GLY A 616 0.86 -16.33 0.26
C GLY A 616 0.33 -16.64 1.67
N HIS A 617 0.04 -17.90 1.99
CA HIS A 617 -0.46 -18.31 3.30
C HIS A 617 0.70 -18.58 4.27
N LYS A 618 0.63 -18.03 5.49
CA LYS A 618 1.73 -18.09 6.48
C LYS A 618 2.15 -19.52 6.85
N GLU A 619 1.21 -20.45 6.91
CA GLU A 619 1.45 -21.85 7.30
C GLU A 619 1.57 -22.80 6.09
N ASP A 620 1.69 -22.29 4.85
CA ASP A 620 1.59 -23.13 3.65
C ASP A 620 2.64 -24.25 3.58
N ARG A 621 3.86 -23.97 4.08
CA ARG A 621 4.95 -24.95 4.14
C ARG A 621 4.64 -26.15 5.03
N GLN A 622 3.82 -25.98 6.06
CA GLN A 622 3.51 -27.02 7.04
C GLN A 622 2.29 -27.87 6.63
N ARG A 623 1.53 -27.42 5.64
CA ARG A 623 0.30 -28.07 5.15
C ARG A 623 0.36 -28.51 3.68
N SER A 624 1.48 -28.30 3.00
CA SER A 624 1.68 -28.67 1.60
C SER A 624 2.73 -29.78 1.49
N LEU A 625 2.61 -30.60 0.45
CA LEU A 625 3.56 -31.65 0.08
C LEU A 625 4.03 -31.47 -1.36
N GLU A 626 5.09 -32.18 -1.73
CA GLU A 626 5.58 -32.21 -3.11
C GLU A 626 4.73 -33.18 -3.94
N LEU A 627 4.47 -32.86 -5.21
CA LEU A 627 3.73 -33.76 -6.12
C LEU A 627 4.36 -35.16 -6.20
N ALA A 628 5.69 -35.25 -6.10
CA ALA A 628 6.43 -36.50 -6.13
C ALA A 628 6.01 -37.46 -5.00
N ASP A 629 5.63 -36.93 -3.84
CA ASP A 629 5.20 -37.73 -2.69
C ASP A 629 3.85 -38.42 -2.94
N LEU A 630 3.03 -37.93 -3.89
CA LEU A 630 1.74 -38.52 -4.25
C LEU A 630 1.84 -39.63 -5.31
N LEU A 631 2.97 -39.75 -6.03
CA LEU A 631 3.15 -40.75 -7.08
C LEU A 631 2.92 -42.21 -6.64
N PRO A 632 3.22 -42.63 -5.40
CA PRO A 632 2.91 -43.98 -4.94
C PRO A 632 1.41 -44.34 -5.03
N LEU A 633 0.50 -43.36 -4.92
CA LEU A 633 -0.94 -43.59 -5.01
C LEU A 633 -1.37 -44.17 -6.37
N THR A 634 -0.63 -43.89 -7.44
CA THR A 634 -0.99 -44.38 -8.78
C THR A 634 -0.58 -45.83 -9.03
N ARG A 635 0.23 -46.40 -8.13
CA ARG A 635 0.73 -47.77 -8.26
C ARG A 635 -0.16 -48.79 -7.56
N THR A 636 -1.05 -48.34 -6.67
CA THR A 636 -1.88 -49.21 -5.83
C THR A 636 -3.33 -49.36 -6.31
N THR A 637 -3.69 -48.72 -7.43
CA THR A 637 -5.04 -48.78 -7.99
C THR A 637 -5.03 -48.62 -9.51
N ASN A 638 -6.09 -49.10 -10.17
CA ASN A 638 -6.33 -48.88 -11.61
C ASN A 638 -7.07 -47.55 -11.90
N ALA A 639 -7.24 -46.69 -10.89
CA ALA A 639 -7.86 -45.38 -11.06
C ALA A 639 -7.00 -44.44 -11.93
N ARG A 640 -7.67 -43.54 -12.65
CA ARG A 640 -7.02 -42.45 -13.37
C ARG A 640 -6.98 -41.19 -12.52
N PHE A 641 -5.82 -40.56 -12.46
CA PHE A 641 -5.59 -39.38 -11.63
C PHE A 641 -5.60 -38.09 -12.44
N TYR A 642 -6.20 -37.05 -11.87
CA TYR A 642 -6.30 -35.72 -12.45
C TYR A 642 -5.80 -34.67 -11.46
N SER A 643 -4.93 -33.78 -11.92
CA SER A 643 -4.52 -32.61 -11.15
C SER A 643 -5.60 -31.54 -11.20
N LEU A 644 -6.08 -31.13 -10.03
CA LEU A 644 -6.89 -29.92 -9.81
C LEU A 644 -6.04 -28.78 -9.22
N GLN A 645 -4.73 -28.96 -9.11
CA GLN A 645 -3.82 -27.97 -8.55
C GLN A 645 -3.75 -26.73 -9.44
N PHE A 646 -3.78 -25.57 -8.79
CA PHE A 646 -3.50 -24.28 -9.42
C PHE A 646 -2.67 -23.41 -8.46
N PRO A 647 -1.57 -22.77 -8.91
CA PRO A 647 -0.87 -23.01 -10.18
C PRO A 647 -0.01 -24.30 -10.14
N VAL A 648 0.32 -24.83 -11.31
CA VAL A 648 1.27 -25.94 -11.53
C VAL A 648 2.55 -25.39 -12.15
N SER A 649 3.70 -25.69 -11.54
CA SER A 649 5.01 -25.28 -12.07
C SER A 649 5.42 -26.11 -13.28
N GLY A 650 6.34 -25.60 -14.11
CA GLY A 650 6.85 -26.33 -15.28
C GLY A 650 7.44 -27.72 -14.94
N LYS A 651 8.12 -27.84 -13.80
CA LYS A 651 8.63 -29.13 -13.29
C LYS A 651 7.49 -30.09 -12.93
N GLU A 652 6.42 -29.59 -12.30
CA GLU A 652 5.25 -30.39 -11.96
C GLU A 652 4.50 -30.85 -13.22
N VAL A 653 4.41 -30.02 -14.27
CA VAL A 653 3.82 -30.42 -15.56
C VAL A 653 4.57 -31.62 -16.18
N GLU A 654 5.88 -31.65 -16.08
CA GLU A 654 6.70 -32.79 -16.56
C GLU A 654 6.44 -34.06 -15.74
N ILE A 655 6.36 -33.93 -14.42
CA ILE A 655 6.03 -35.06 -13.52
C ILE A 655 4.64 -35.61 -13.84
N LEU A 656 3.62 -34.75 -13.97
CA LEU A 656 2.25 -35.15 -14.33
C LEU A 656 2.24 -35.93 -15.65
N ARG A 657 2.97 -35.45 -16.67
CA ARG A 657 3.08 -36.14 -17.97
C ARG A 657 3.75 -37.51 -17.83
N SER A 658 4.83 -37.60 -17.06
CA SER A 658 5.59 -38.85 -16.87
C SER A 658 4.80 -39.93 -16.11
N ALA A 659 3.89 -39.50 -15.23
CA ALA A 659 3.07 -40.37 -14.39
C ALA A 659 1.67 -40.63 -14.97
N ASP A 660 1.39 -40.17 -16.20
CA ASP A 660 0.09 -40.26 -16.89
C ASP A 660 -1.09 -39.62 -16.11
N PHE A 661 -0.84 -38.50 -15.44
CA PHE A 661 -1.89 -37.70 -14.81
C PHE A 661 -2.53 -36.77 -15.84
N GLY A 662 -3.85 -36.65 -15.80
CA GLY A 662 -4.53 -35.58 -16.51
C GLY A 662 -4.27 -34.22 -15.85
N ASN A 663 -3.67 -33.27 -16.54
CA ASN A 663 -3.55 -31.90 -16.05
C ASN A 663 -4.80 -31.09 -16.45
N LEU A 664 -5.60 -30.64 -15.47
CA LEU A 664 -6.79 -29.83 -15.71
C LEU A 664 -6.53 -28.32 -15.56
N GLU A 665 -5.34 -27.90 -15.09
CA GLU A 665 -4.98 -26.49 -14.89
C GLU A 665 -5.37 -25.56 -16.06
N PRO A 666 -5.10 -25.91 -17.34
CA PRO A 666 -5.45 -25.03 -18.46
C PRO A 666 -6.95 -24.79 -18.65
N GLU A 667 -7.80 -25.61 -18.03
CA GLU A 667 -9.25 -25.56 -18.17
C GLU A 667 -9.98 -25.12 -16.89
N ILE A 668 -9.30 -25.01 -15.74
CA ILE A 668 -9.89 -24.57 -14.46
C ILE A 668 -9.72 -23.05 -14.25
N LEU A 669 -10.40 -22.26 -15.09
CA LEU A 669 -10.44 -20.79 -14.99
C LEU A 669 -11.49 -20.30 -13.98
N GLY A 670 -11.38 -20.74 -12.71
CA GLY A 670 -12.30 -20.39 -11.63
C GLY A 670 -13.09 -21.57 -11.07
N TYR A 671 -13.79 -21.36 -9.95
CA TYR A 671 -14.34 -22.47 -9.16
C TYR A 671 -15.60 -23.11 -9.77
N ALA A 672 -16.33 -22.42 -10.66
CA ALA A 672 -17.45 -23.00 -11.38
C ALA A 672 -17.00 -24.15 -12.31
N ARG A 673 -15.93 -23.95 -13.07
CA ARG A 673 -15.32 -25.00 -13.90
C ARG A 673 -14.65 -26.08 -13.05
N THR A 674 -14.00 -25.71 -11.95
CA THR A 674 -13.46 -26.69 -10.98
C THR A 674 -14.57 -27.59 -10.44
N ALA A 675 -15.72 -27.02 -10.07
CA ALA A 675 -16.90 -27.78 -9.62
C ALA A 675 -17.39 -28.74 -10.72
N ALA A 676 -17.52 -28.27 -11.96
CA ALA A 676 -17.96 -29.11 -13.08
C ALA A 676 -17.01 -30.29 -13.37
N PHE A 677 -15.68 -30.12 -13.18
CA PHE A 677 -14.75 -31.25 -13.22
C PHE A 677 -14.90 -32.17 -12.00
N ILE A 678 -15.06 -31.62 -10.79
CA ILE A 678 -15.32 -32.39 -9.56
C ILE A 678 -16.59 -33.24 -9.68
N GLU A 679 -17.61 -32.80 -10.41
CA GLU A 679 -18.82 -33.59 -10.66
C GLU A 679 -18.55 -34.92 -11.37
N GLN A 680 -17.51 -34.97 -12.22
CA GLN A 680 -17.10 -36.18 -12.92
C GLN A 680 -16.20 -37.09 -12.09
N LEU A 681 -15.60 -36.59 -11.02
CA LEU A 681 -14.67 -37.34 -10.19
C LEU A 681 -15.42 -38.19 -9.15
N ASP A 682 -14.91 -39.40 -8.91
CA ASP A 682 -15.42 -40.30 -7.88
C ASP A 682 -14.91 -39.92 -6.48
N ARG A 683 -13.70 -39.34 -6.44
CA ARG A 683 -13.04 -38.91 -5.20
C ARG A 683 -12.06 -37.77 -5.42
N ILE A 684 -11.89 -36.96 -4.39
CA ILE A 684 -10.88 -35.93 -4.31
C ILE A 684 -9.93 -36.27 -3.15
N ILE A 685 -8.62 -36.19 -3.36
CA ILE A 685 -7.62 -36.25 -2.29
C ILE A 685 -6.86 -34.93 -2.31
N THR A 686 -6.93 -34.18 -1.22
CA THR A 686 -6.43 -32.80 -1.18
C THR A 686 -5.82 -32.49 0.18
N VAL A 687 -4.85 -31.57 0.22
CA VAL A 687 -4.52 -30.88 1.47
C VAL A 687 -5.61 -29.86 1.84
N ASP A 688 -5.47 -29.19 2.98
CA ASP A 688 -6.41 -28.16 3.43
C ASP A 688 -6.43 -26.93 2.49
N THR A 689 -7.34 -26.96 1.50
CA THR A 689 -7.48 -25.95 0.45
C THR A 689 -8.95 -25.63 0.16
N ALA A 690 -9.19 -24.60 -0.67
CA ALA A 690 -10.53 -24.31 -1.17
C ALA A 690 -11.19 -25.49 -1.92
N VAL A 691 -10.39 -26.38 -2.54
CA VAL A 691 -10.92 -27.58 -3.21
C VAL A 691 -11.46 -28.60 -2.21
N ALA A 692 -10.87 -28.68 -1.00
CA ALA A 692 -11.41 -29.51 0.09
C ALA A 692 -12.82 -29.05 0.48
N HIS A 693 -12.98 -27.74 0.66
CA HIS A 693 -14.27 -27.14 0.98
C HIS A 693 -15.28 -27.25 -0.15
N LEU A 694 -14.85 -27.08 -1.41
CA LEU A 694 -15.71 -27.23 -2.59
C LEU A 694 -16.24 -28.65 -2.73
N ALA A 695 -15.35 -29.66 -2.73
CA ALA A 695 -15.76 -31.06 -2.82
C ALA A 695 -16.68 -31.46 -1.66
N GLY A 696 -16.35 -31.05 -0.43
CA GLY A 696 -17.19 -31.28 0.74
C GLY A 696 -18.57 -30.63 0.63
N ALA A 697 -18.65 -29.37 0.19
CA ALA A 697 -19.92 -28.64 0.02
C ALA A 697 -20.81 -29.22 -1.09
N MET A 698 -20.21 -29.83 -2.10
CA MET A 698 -20.91 -30.58 -3.16
C MET A 698 -21.33 -31.99 -2.72
N GLY A 699 -20.97 -32.43 -1.51
CA GLY A 699 -21.22 -33.79 -1.01
C GLY A 699 -20.40 -34.87 -1.72
N LYS A 700 -19.31 -34.50 -2.41
CA LYS A 700 -18.42 -35.46 -3.06
C LYS A 700 -17.52 -36.16 -2.03
N PRO A 701 -17.19 -37.44 -2.22
CA PRO A 701 -16.20 -38.11 -1.39
C PRO A 701 -14.86 -37.37 -1.45
N VAL A 702 -14.37 -36.90 -0.31
CA VAL A 702 -13.13 -36.13 -0.22
C VAL A 702 -12.25 -36.62 0.92
N TRP A 703 -10.98 -36.84 0.63
CA TRP A 703 -9.96 -37.17 1.62
C TRP A 703 -9.07 -35.96 1.82
N ILE A 704 -9.00 -35.50 3.07
CA ILE A 704 -8.28 -34.29 3.44
C ILE A 704 -7.02 -34.68 4.20
N LEU A 705 -5.87 -34.34 3.63
CA LEU A 705 -4.55 -34.58 4.19
C LEU A 705 -4.17 -33.37 5.06
N LEU A 706 -3.96 -33.62 6.35
CA LEU A 706 -3.78 -32.60 7.37
C LEU A 706 -2.37 -32.66 7.95
N GLY A 707 -1.77 -31.48 8.13
CA GLY A 707 -0.54 -31.30 8.90
C GLY A 707 -0.71 -31.68 10.37
N SER A 708 0.39 -31.66 11.11
CA SER A 708 0.43 -32.02 12.54
C SER A 708 -0.32 -31.02 13.44
N ASP A 709 -0.46 -29.77 13.01
CA ASP A 709 -1.29 -28.75 13.66
C ASP A 709 -2.35 -28.21 12.69
N PRO A 710 -3.48 -28.93 12.49
CA PRO A 710 -4.48 -28.53 11.51
C PRO A 710 -5.31 -27.32 11.96
N ASP A 711 -5.89 -26.62 10.99
CA ASP A 711 -6.84 -25.53 11.20
C ASP A 711 -8.00 -25.96 12.12
N TRP A 712 -8.54 -24.98 12.86
CA TRP A 712 -9.59 -25.21 13.86
C TRP A 712 -10.80 -25.96 13.32
N ARG A 713 -11.10 -25.83 12.02
CA ARG A 713 -12.21 -26.53 11.35
C ARG A 713 -12.07 -28.04 11.43
N TRP A 714 -10.86 -28.56 11.37
CA TRP A 714 -10.67 -30.00 11.32
C TRP A 714 -10.62 -30.63 12.70
N GLY A 715 -10.67 -29.85 13.78
CA GLY A 715 -10.54 -30.36 15.14
C GLY A 715 -9.20 -31.07 15.38
N GLN A 716 -9.08 -31.74 16.53
CA GLN A 716 -7.78 -32.24 17.01
C GLN A 716 -7.52 -33.71 16.67
N GLN A 717 -8.57 -34.50 16.53
CA GLN A 717 -8.48 -35.96 16.48
C GLN A 717 -9.64 -36.56 15.68
N GLY A 718 -9.51 -37.84 15.34
CA GLY A 718 -10.48 -38.57 14.53
C GLY A 718 -10.32 -38.36 13.02
N GLU A 719 -11.02 -39.21 12.27
CA GLU A 719 -10.99 -39.25 10.80
C GLU A 719 -12.22 -38.58 10.16
N THR A 720 -13.10 -37.97 10.94
CA THR A 720 -14.34 -37.33 10.46
C THR A 720 -14.38 -35.86 10.87
N THR A 721 -15.27 -35.10 10.24
CA THR A 721 -15.48 -33.68 10.51
C THR A 721 -16.96 -33.35 10.63
N PRO A 722 -17.36 -32.42 11.53
CA PRO A 722 -18.76 -31.98 11.63
C PRO A 722 -19.24 -31.19 10.39
N TRP A 723 -18.32 -30.74 9.53
CA TRP A 723 -18.67 -29.85 8.41
C TRP A 723 -19.11 -30.59 7.16
N TYR A 724 -18.50 -31.74 6.88
CA TYR A 724 -18.65 -32.47 5.63
C TYR A 724 -18.77 -33.97 5.90
N PRO A 725 -19.99 -34.54 5.90
CA PRO A 725 -20.21 -35.97 6.08
C PRO A 725 -19.47 -36.85 5.06
N SER A 726 -19.20 -36.33 3.86
CA SER A 726 -18.46 -37.04 2.80
C SER A 726 -16.94 -36.97 2.95
N ALA A 727 -16.43 -36.24 3.95
CA ALA A 727 -15.00 -36.06 4.15
C ALA A 727 -14.40 -37.10 5.10
N ARG A 728 -13.21 -37.61 4.74
CA ARG A 728 -12.35 -38.40 5.60
C ARG A 728 -11.03 -37.66 5.83
N LEU A 729 -10.58 -37.58 7.07
CA LEU A 729 -9.39 -36.85 7.47
C LEU A 729 -8.21 -37.80 7.71
N PHE A 730 -7.06 -37.47 7.12
CA PHE A 730 -5.79 -38.16 7.32
C PHE A 730 -4.80 -37.19 7.94
N ARG A 731 -4.26 -37.52 9.12
CA ARG A 731 -3.46 -36.59 9.92
C ARG A 731 -2.02 -37.07 10.09
N LEU A 732 -1.08 -36.16 9.91
CA LEU A 732 0.30 -36.37 10.34
C LEU A 732 0.38 -36.41 11.87
N ALA A 733 1.09 -37.40 12.39
CA ALA A 733 1.56 -37.36 13.77
C ALA A 733 2.69 -36.31 13.90
N PRO A 734 2.92 -35.74 15.09
CA PRO A 734 4.05 -34.85 15.32
C PRO A 734 5.39 -35.50 14.90
N GLY A 735 6.11 -34.86 13.99
CA GLY A 735 7.39 -35.37 13.44
C GLY A 735 7.27 -36.44 12.35
N GLU A 736 6.05 -36.86 11.98
CA GLU A 736 5.83 -37.79 10.87
C GLU A 736 6.06 -37.09 9.52
N PRO A 737 6.82 -37.70 8.58
CA PRO A 737 6.99 -37.15 7.24
C PRO A 737 5.80 -37.49 6.32
N TRP A 738 5.48 -36.61 5.36
CA TRP A 738 4.38 -36.80 4.40
C TRP A 738 4.34 -38.19 3.72
N PRO A 739 5.45 -38.77 3.24
CA PRO A 739 5.44 -40.10 2.62
C PRO A 739 4.85 -41.22 3.51
N SER A 740 4.98 -41.12 4.84
CA SER A 740 4.37 -42.08 5.77
C SER A 740 2.84 -41.99 5.74
N LEU A 741 2.31 -40.77 5.76
CA LEU A 741 0.87 -40.53 5.62
C LEU A 741 0.36 -41.03 4.27
N ILE A 742 1.09 -40.74 3.19
CA ILE A 742 0.71 -41.20 1.85
C ILE A 742 0.70 -42.73 1.77
N GLY A 743 1.62 -43.43 2.44
CA GLY A 743 1.56 -44.88 2.56
C GLY A 743 0.27 -45.39 3.19
N ARG A 744 -0.20 -44.73 4.27
CA ARG A 744 -1.51 -45.05 4.89
C ARG A 744 -2.68 -44.76 3.95
N VAL A 745 -2.64 -43.63 3.25
CA VAL A 745 -3.66 -43.27 2.24
C VAL A 745 -3.70 -44.30 1.11
N ALA A 746 -2.54 -44.74 0.62
CA ALA A 746 -2.43 -45.73 -0.45
C ALA A 746 -3.03 -47.08 -0.06
N ALA A 747 -2.75 -47.56 1.15
CA ALA A 747 -3.29 -48.81 1.67
C ALA A 747 -4.82 -48.77 1.82
N VAL A 748 -5.38 -47.66 2.29
CA VAL A 748 -6.83 -47.48 2.34
C VAL A 748 -7.42 -47.40 0.94
N LEU A 749 -6.76 -46.73 0.00
CA LEU A 749 -7.23 -46.60 -1.38
C LEU A 749 -7.28 -47.95 -2.10
N GLU A 750 -6.30 -48.82 -1.84
CA GLU A 750 -6.23 -50.19 -2.36
C GLU A 750 -7.35 -51.07 -1.79
N LEU A 751 -7.66 -50.96 -0.49
CA LEU A 751 -8.76 -51.70 0.14
C LEU A 751 -10.15 -51.28 -0.35
N GLU A 752 -10.28 -50.02 -0.77
CA GLU A 752 -11.51 -49.48 -1.34
C GLU A 752 -11.55 -49.59 -2.89
N ALA A 753 -10.57 -50.26 -3.51
CA ALA A 753 -10.52 -50.55 -4.94
C ALA A 753 -11.12 -51.91 -5.28
#